data_AF-A0A1X6PGQ5-F1
#
_entry.id   AF-A0A1X6PGQ5-F1
#
_cell.length_a   1.000
_cell.length_b   1.000
_cell.length_c   1.000
_cell.angle_alpha   90.00
_cell.angle_beta   90.00
_cell.angle_gamma   90.00
#
_symmetry.space_group_name_H-M   'P 1'
#
loop_
_entity.id
_entity.type
_entity.pdbx_description
1 polymer ?
#
loop_
_entity_poly.entity_id
_entity_poly.type
_entity_poly.pdbx_seq_one_letter_code
_entity_poly.pdbx_strand_id
1 'polypeptide(L)'
;MAGKDSTCWYAEAFKAAVKTLSSNGDEIAQQLRVAKDTPPYAVDISTFRGPAAAAFDGAIYSPVVATRRRDIKCVAVGCRSSQRRCHHTVLVLQLDRLALGHAGDGYPSDATSEDEDGPVEQDADEDGGLDDDELVAIAKQRQKRNLVSCVDEDRQGLMWARSSEWAAVELPSSATFSPSTSADDGHMEPPAKPPTVVHRMAELGLAYDPSVVLHEKSCSVCGAKRPDSTKLDECSGLLYCYGNGVEPLPVTIGSWVCPKQHVVEYDGGEDGMFSLRKPGDMGRVLVFTRSFCDALLSFIYNSRSSYSAATNFLASLRSGFGLRRQLVILLGRCFVATLQPIPELFVCPICGSNPDYIVIDGQALGFRLRDGIRVTRPALHLPSMNLNIDDYAVIREPSVRAAIRKVVRTGDRLNKTDAEALGKLHAVLTSVRPRAQRAATIENWRLKRHAGALFFRFFFWTNEDDLVGPHPRAPGGRRRGQQDGSSGAAAAVHGSDTATAADDATVGVLGDAPAATTVAVPWYERAGTCHPRFDTFQAEGTEWATLRPFILAMLGDPVVNLFAGQPREPLRDLAQELCKQNGGDWRMKSTAANAVGIVANFFARIGPLLCNEPALCNTIGALLLFAVEVDKSVDDDFQTAAKKASDAGQSETLDFCKRWLGVTTPKEYDKFAAEHPAFKNKALDSSYATFEFFGFLKRVRPAIFTPRAKTRKRAASHAGGGGRRKGSQAVQEDAGDRCAKSFPKHSQLTAGVFNIVCPHVVTMGFRVMFQAESVADALSLVLERFPSLPRVVFYDVACKMDRNGMQRVRSILSHHGVRFCLDRAHAKGHTCSCVYNPDESLSVTNCVSTQAAEVQHSVSVKFRGHLTYMSPTSFMAHRIAQLSFMNLTASFKASDEAKKAENDGVRLNAYYYEVRGAKCLRSECTCPASVPRATGRDRLEVGGSVESAASPEGVDGGGRGSFMATDGSTLADGEASEA
;
A
#
# COMPACT_ATOMS: atom_id res chain seq x y z
N MET A 1 -5.22 13.02 -24.87
CA MET A 1 -5.98 13.76 -25.89
C MET A 1 -6.78 14.86 -25.21
N ALA A 2 -6.59 16.12 -25.58
CA ALA A 2 -7.58 17.20 -25.48
C ALA A 2 -6.97 18.45 -26.13
N GLY A 3 -7.11 18.55 -27.45
CA GLY A 3 -6.89 19.77 -28.21
C GLY A 3 -8.06 20.74 -28.03
N LYS A 4 -7.95 21.92 -28.64
CA LYS A 4 -8.80 23.12 -28.49
C LYS A 4 -10.32 22.94 -28.69
N ASP A 5 -10.79 21.73 -29.00
CA ASP A 5 -12.17 21.40 -29.34
C ASP A 5 -12.86 20.46 -28.31
N SER A 6 -12.34 20.32 -27.09
CA SER A 6 -12.96 19.43 -26.10
C SER A 6 -14.30 20.00 -25.58
N THR A 7 -15.39 19.70 -26.28
CA THR A 7 -16.75 19.83 -25.77
C THR A 7 -16.92 18.93 -24.54
N CYS A 8 -17.57 19.46 -23.50
CA CYS A 8 -17.86 18.70 -22.29
C CYS A 8 -18.69 17.45 -22.63
N TRP A 9 -18.37 16.29 -22.04
CA TRP A 9 -19.12 15.04 -22.26
C TRP A 9 -20.64 15.21 -22.03
N TYR A 10 -21.03 16.08 -21.09
CA TYR A 10 -22.44 16.39 -20.84
C TYR A 10 -23.08 17.20 -21.98
N ALA A 11 -22.35 18.12 -22.58
CA ALA A 11 -22.80 18.85 -23.76
C ALA A 11 -22.92 17.92 -24.97
N GLU A 12 -22.02 16.96 -25.15
CA GLU A 12 -22.12 15.94 -26.22
C GLU A 12 -23.31 15.00 -26.01
N ALA A 13 -23.51 14.50 -24.78
CA ALA A 13 -24.66 13.66 -24.45
C ALA A 13 -25.99 14.38 -24.69
N PHE A 14 -26.07 15.66 -24.31
CA PHE A 14 -27.27 16.44 -24.52
C PHE A 14 -27.45 16.89 -25.97
N LYS A 15 -26.38 17.23 -26.70
CA LYS A 15 -26.41 17.46 -28.15
C LYS A 15 -26.91 16.22 -28.88
N ALA A 16 -26.49 15.03 -28.48
CA ALA A 16 -27.00 13.77 -29.03
C ALA A 16 -28.51 13.60 -28.75
N ALA A 17 -28.99 13.92 -27.55
CA ALA A 17 -30.40 13.88 -27.19
C ALA A 17 -31.26 14.95 -27.92
N VAL A 18 -30.71 16.14 -28.15
CA VAL A 18 -31.38 17.19 -28.93
C VAL A 18 -31.37 16.85 -30.43
N LYS A 19 -30.32 16.18 -30.93
CA LYS A 19 -30.24 15.72 -32.33
C LYS A 19 -31.31 14.68 -32.66
N THR A 20 -31.72 13.86 -31.68
CA THR A 20 -32.88 12.96 -31.81
C THR A 20 -34.23 13.69 -31.85
N LEU A 21 -34.27 14.98 -31.53
CA LEU A 21 -35.45 15.87 -31.60
C LEU A 21 -35.38 16.83 -32.81
N SER A 22 -34.58 16.49 -33.83
CA SER A 22 -34.25 17.37 -34.97
C SER A 22 -35.46 17.90 -35.75
N SER A 23 -36.61 17.24 -35.71
CA SER A 23 -37.87 17.73 -36.30
C SER A 23 -38.40 19.01 -35.64
N ASN A 24 -38.00 19.30 -34.40
CA ASN A 24 -38.47 20.44 -33.60
C ASN A 24 -37.34 21.47 -33.36
N GLY A 25 -36.23 21.38 -34.10
CA GLY A 25 -35.03 22.18 -33.87
C GLY A 25 -35.28 23.70 -33.95
N ASP A 26 -36.13 24.14 -34.87
CA ASP A 26 -36.47 25.57 -35.02
C ASP A 26 -37.33 26.09 -33.86
N GLU A 27 -38.25 25.26 -33.34
CA GLU A 27 -39.10 25.59 -32.20
C GLU A 27 -38.31 25.65 -30.89
N ILE A 28 -37.35 24.73 -30.70
CA ILE A 28 -36.42 24.71 -29.56
C ILE A 28 -35.50 25.94 -29.58
N ALA A 29 -34.93 26.29 -30.74
CA ALA A 29 -34.10 27.48 -30.91
C ALA A 29 -34.88 28.77 -30.62
N GLN A 30 -36.15 28.83 -31.04
CA GLN A 30 -37.04 29.95 -30.80
C GLN A 30 -37.42 30.09 -29.30
N GLN A 31 -37.71 28.98 -28.60
CA GLN A 31 -37.99 28.99 -27.16
C GLN A 31 -36.78 29.35 -26.31
N LEU A 32 -35.58 28.87 -26.68
CA LEU A 32 -34.33 29.19 -26.00
C LEU A 32 -33.78 30.58 -26.39
N ARG A 33 -34.42 31.27 -27.36
CA ARG A 33 -34.03 32.59 -27.88
C ARG A 33 -32.60 32.64 -28.42
N VAL A 34 -32.14 31.58 -29.07
CA VAL A 34 -30.79 31.52 -29.65
C VAL A 34 -30.88 31.41 -31.18
N ALA A 35 -30.24 32.33 -31.90
CA ALA A 35 -30.18 32.29 -33.36
C ALA A 35 -29.36 31.07 -33.84
N LYS A 36 -29.75 30.48 -34.98
CA LYS A 36 -28.88 29.55 -35.72
C LYS A 36 -27.57 30.31 -36.00
N ASP A 37 -26.44 29.73 -35.59
CA ASP A 37 -25.07 30.24 -35.76
C ASP A 37 -24.55 31.25 -34.71
N THR A 38 -25.19 31.37 -33.55
CA THR A 38 -24.61 32.14 -32.43
C THR A 38 -23.30 31.50 -31.93
N PRO A 39 -22.16 32.22 -31.92
CA PRO A 39 -20.89 31.68 -31.42
C PRO A 39 -20.96 31.41 -29.91
N PRO A 40 -20.19 30.45 -29.37
CA PRO A 40 -20.15 30.20 -27.93
C PRO A 40 -19.77 31.44 -27.11
N TYR A 41 -20.48 31.67 -26.01
CA TYR A 41 -20.26 32.83 -25.14
C TYR A 41 -20.70 32.53 -23.70
N ALA A 42 -20.33 33.38 -22.75
CA ALA A 42 -20.84 33.29 -21.38
C ALA A 42 -21.65 34.52 -21.01
N VAL A 43 -22.59 34.34 -20.08
CA VAL A 43 -23.39 35.40 -19.49
C VAL A 43 -23.36 35.30 -17.98
N ASP A 44 -23.39 36.45 -17.31
CA ASP A 44 -23.59 36.50 -15.87
C ASP A 44 -25.06 36.23 -15.51
N ILE A 45 -25.25 35.45 -14.45
CA ILE A 45 -26.56 35.16 -13.87
C ILE A 45 -26.57 35.63 -12.42
N SER A 46 -27.52 36.51 -12.11
CA SER A 46 -27.81 36.87 -10.73
C SER A 46 -28.66 35.79 -10.08
N THR A 47 -28.15 35.17 -9.03
CA THR A 47 -28.92 34.22 -8.20
C THR A 47 -29.10 34.78 -6.80
N PHE A 48 -30.14 34.33 -6.10
CA PHE A 48 -30.40 34.70 -4.70
C PHE A 48 -29.26 34.30 -3.72
N ARG A 49 -28.27 33.53 -4.19
CA ARG A 49 -27.11 33.03 -3.40
C ARG A 49 -25.76 33.63 -3.83
N GLY A 50 -25.74 34.58 -4.77
CA GLY A 50 -24.53 35.24 -5.25
C GLY A 50 -24.32 35.16 -6.77
N PRO A 51 -23.20 35.71 -7.29
CA PRO A 51 -22.93 35.79 -8.71
C PRO A 51 -22.59 34.41 -9.29
N ALA A 52 -23.32 33.99 -10.33
CA ALA A 52 -23.09 32.79 -11.11
C ALA A 52 -22.91 33.16 -12.59
N ALA A 53 -22.55 32.19 -13.43
CA ALA A 53 -22.51 32.38 -14.87
C ALA A 53 -23.14 31.20 -15.59
N ALA A 54 -23.63 31.41 -16.81
CA ALA A 54 -23.91 30.32 -17.73
C ALA A 54 -23.04 30.46 -18.97
N ALA A 55 -22.52 29.32 -19.44
CA ALA A 55 -21.79 29.23 -20.69
C ALA A 55 -22.70 28.64 -21.77
N PHE A 56 -22.90 29.36 -22.85
CA PHE A 56 -23.48 28.89 -24.09
C PHE A 56 -22.39 28.30 -24.98
N ASP A 57 -22.51 27.03 -25.35
CA ASP A 57 -21.47 26.29 -26.09
C ASP A 57 -21.75 26.15 -27.60
N GLY A 58 -22.67 26.96 -28.13
CA GLY A 58 -23.17 26.86 -29.51
C GLY A 58 -24.44 26.01 -29.65
N ALA A 59 -24.89 25.31 -28.59
CA ALA A 59 -26.15 24.56 -28.61
C ALA A 59 -27.02 24.79 -27.36
N ILE A 60 -26.43 24.82 -26.15
CA ILE A 60 -27.18 24.96 -24.90
C ILE A 60 -26.46 25.86 -23.89
N TYR A 61 -27.23 26.44 -22.95
CA TYR A 61 -26.67 27.07 -21.76
C TYR A 61 -26.38 26.03 -20.68
N SER A 62 -25.14 26.02 -20.18
CA SER A 62 -24.72 25.21 -19.04
C SER A 62 -24.37 26.12 -17.87
N PRO A 63 -24.92 25.90 -16.66
CA PRO A 63 -24.58 26.68 -15.48
C PRO A 63 -23.15 26.37 -15.04
N VAL A 64 -22.41 27.41 -14.67
CA VAL A 64 -21.05 27.36 -14.18
C VAL A 64 -20.96 28.16 -12.88
N VAL A 65 -20.40 27.56 -11.84
CA VAL A 65 -20.17 28.25 -10.58
C VAL A 65 -18.96 29.17 -10.79
N ALA A 66 -19.15 30.48 -10.61
CA ALA A 66 -18.13 31.48 -10.91
C ALA A 66 -18.20 32.66 -9.93
N THR A 67 -17.58 32.49 -8.76
CA THR A 67 -17.51 33.53 -7.72
C THR A 67 -16.29 34.43 -7.89
N ARG A 68 -15.11 33.86 -8.21
CA ARG A 68 -13.83 34.55 -8.49
C ARG A 68 -13.09 33.81 -9.61
N ARG A 69 -12.11 34.45 -10.27
CA ARG A 69 -11.35 33.85 -11.40
C ARG A 69 -10.69 32.50 -11.06
N ARG A 70 -10.28 32.30 -9.79
CA ARG A 70 -9.70 31.04 -9.28
C ARG A 70 -10.72 29.95 -8.92
N ASP A 71 -11.99 30.33 -8.75
CA ASP A 71 -13.07 29.52 -8.20
C ASP A 71 -14.14 29.16 -9.26
N ILE A 72 -13.72 29.04 -10.53
CA ILE A 72 -14.63 28.66 -11.62
C ILE A 72 -14.72 27.15 -11.70
N LYS A 73 -15.92 26.60 -11.49
CA LYS A 73 -16.17 25.16 -11.55
C LYS A 73 -17.37 24.86 -12.44
N CYS A 74 -17.13 24.05 -13.47
CA CYS A 74 -18.21 23.42 -14.22
C CYS A 74 -18.98 22.47 -13.30
N VAL A 75 -20.31 22.49 -13.39
CA VAL A 75 -21.17 21.67 -12.52
C VAL A 75 -20.98 20.16 -12.79
N ALA A 76 -20.69 19.78 -14.05
CA ALA A 76 -20.41 18.41 -14.48
C ALA A 76 -19.23 17.77 -13.73
N VAL A 77 -19.47 16.59 -13.12
CA VAL A 77 -18.50 15.87 -12.27
C VAL A 77 -17.24 15.43 -13.04
N GLY A 78 -17.41 14.97 -14.29
CA GLY A 78 -16.29 14.55 -15.15
C GLY A 78 -15.34 15.67 -15.56
N CYS A 79 -15.76 16.94 -15.46
CA CYS A 79 -14.90 18.09 -15.73
C CYS A 79 -14.11 18.55 -14.49
N ARG A 80 -14.38 17.99 -13.31
CA ARG A 80 -13.70 18.35 -12.05
C ARG A 80 -12.36 17.64 -11.87
N SER A 81 -12.14 16.51 -12.57
CA SER A 81 -10.87 15.77 -12.61
C SER A 81 -9.83 16.42 -13.53
N SER A 82 -10.27 17.17 -14.54
CA SER A 82 -9.42 17.96 -15.43
C SER A 82 -9.58 19.46 -15.10
N GLN A 83 -8.91 19.93 -14.05
CA GLN A 83 -9.04 21.32 -13.60
C GLN A 83 -8.88 22.31 -14.78
N ARG A 84 -9.85 23.24 -14.90
CA ARG A 84 -9.83 24.48 -15.72
C ARG A 84 -9.72 24.38 -17.24
N ARG A 85 -9.81 23.19 -17.86
CA ARG A 85 -9.65 23.04 -19.33
C ARG A 85 -10.94 22.78 -20.11
N CYS A 86 -12.10 22.69 -19.47
CA CYS A 86 -13.34 22.51 -20.23
C CYS A 86 -13.78 23.82 -20.91
N HIS A 87 -14.37 23.69 -22.10
CA HIS A 87 -14.81 24.83 -22.92
C HIS A 87 -15.73 25.80 -22.15
N HIS A 88 -16.64 25.29 -21.31
CA HIS A 88 -17.54 26.13 -20.50
C HIS A 88 -16.82 27.01 -19.48
N THR A 89 -15.78 26.48 -18.81
CA THR A 89 -14.95 27.27 -17.89
C THR A 89 -14.13 28.32 -18.62
N VAL A 90 -13.64 28.00 -19.83
CA VAL A 90 -12.91 28.95 -20.69
C VAL A 90 -13.80 30.10 -21.13
N LEU A 91 -15.04 29.85 -21.52
CA LEU A 91 -16.00 30.89 -21.90
C LEU A 91 -16.33 31.82 -20.72
N VAL A 92 -16.51 31.26 -19.52
CA VAL A 92 -16.81 32.06 -18.32
C VAL A 92 -15.62 32.89 -17.87
N LEU A 93 -14.38 32.43 -18.08
CA LEU A 93 -13.17 33.21 -17.82
C LEU A 93 -13.06 34.50 -18.65
N GLN A 94 -13.79 34.59 -19.76
CA GLN A 94 -13.80 35.75 -20.65
C GLN A 94 -14.82 36.82 -20.23
N LEU A 95 -15.62 36.60 -19.19
CA LEU A 95 -16.54 37.62 -18.67
C LEU A 95 -15.78 38.84 -18.13
N ASP A 96 -16.28 40.04 -18.40
CA ASP A 96 -15.61 41.31 -18.06
C ASP A 96 -15.26 41.43 -16.57
N ARG A 97 -16.14 40.98 -15.66
CA ARG A 97 -15.86 40.97 -14.20
C ARG A 97 -14.71 40.05 -13.79
N LEU A 98 -14.30 39.16 -14.69
CA LEU A 98 -13.18 38.24 -14.56
C LEU A 98 -12.01 38.63 -15.49
N ALA A 99 -12.20 39.58 -16.41
CA ALA A 99 -11.29 39.96 -17.49
C ALA A 99 -10.73 41.40 -17.34
N LEU A 100 -9.97 41.63 -16.28
CA LEU A 100 -9.05 42.79 -16.09
C LEU A 100 -7.86 42.27 -15.25
N GLY A 101 -6.57 42.44 -15.54
CA GLY A 101 -5.80 43.00 -16.65
C GLY A 101 -4.31 42.81 -16.30
N HIS A 102 -3.50 42.41 -17.28
CA HIS A 102 -2.06 42.14 -17.17
C HIS A 102 -1.23 43.40 -16.87
N ALA A 103 -0.34 43.33 -15.87
CA ALA A 103 0.97 44.01 -15.89
C ALA A 103 1.95 43.25 -14.98
N GLY A 104 2.76 42.38 -15.59
CA GLY A 104 3.97 41.82 -15.00
C GLY A 104 3.77 40.76 -13.91
N ASP A 105 3.30 39.56 -14.29
CA ASP A 105 3.52 38.33 -13.53
C ASP A 105 3.30 37.13 -14.47
N GLY A 106 4.28 36.24 -14.55
CA GLY A 106 4.16 34.97 -15.26
C GLY A 106 3.09 34.11 -14.58
N TYR A 107 2.19 33.55 -15.37
CA TYR A 107 1.15 32.64 -14.88
C TYR A 107 1.75 31.52 -14.02
N PRO A 108 1.39 31.39 -12.73
CA PRO A 108 1.76 30.22 -11.95
C PRO A 108 0.97 29.01 -12.47
N SER A 109 1.73 27.98 -12.85
CA SER A 109 1.28 26.61 -13.07
C SER A 109 0.42 26.14 -11.88
N ASP A 110 -0.73 25.53 -12.18
CA ASP A 110 -1.69 24.95 -11.23
C ASP A 110 -1.04 23.79 -10.46
N ALA A 111 -0.31 24.11 -9.39
CA ALA A 111 -0.21 23.27 -8.22
C ALA A 111 -1.45 23.54 -7.35
N THR A 112 -2.09 22.46 -6.93
CA THR A 112 -3.12 22.45 -5.89
C THR A 112 -2.69 23.32 -4.71
N SER A 113 -3.33 24.47 -4.54
CA SER A 113 -3.12 25.37 -3.41
C SER A 113 -3.65 24.73 -2.12
N GLU A 114 -2.85 23.85 -1.52
CA GLU A 114 -2.85 23.57 -0.08
C GLU A 114 -1.44 23.77 0.55
N ASP A 115 -0.45 24.23 -0.22
CA ASP A 115 0.89 24.59 0.28
C ASP A 115 0.97 26.10 0.63
N GLU A 116 0.16 26.57 1.58
CA GLU A 116 0.58 27.71 2.41
C GLU A 116 1.36 27.15 3.60
N ASP A 117 2.63 26.81 3.34
CA ASP A 117 3.64 26.56 4.37
C ASP A 117 4.10 27.90 4.96
N GLY A 118 3.28 28.41 5.88
CA GLY A 118 3.76 29.16 7.03
C GLY A 118 3.33 28.40 8.28
N PRO A 119 4.10 28.38 9.38
CA PRO A 119 3.59 27.86 10.64
C PRO A 119 2.48 28.81 11.08
N VAL A 120 1.25 28.52 10.67
CA VAL A 120 0.09 29.06 11.37
C VAL A 120 0.14 28.35 12.71
N GLU A 121 0.73 29.04 13.70
CA GLU A 121 0.41 28.87 15.11
C GLU A 121 -1.10 29.16 15.26
N GLN A 122 -1.92 28.25 14.76
CA GLN A 122 -3.23 28.02 15.35
C GLN A 122 -2.96 26.96 16.39
N ASP A 123 -2.76 27.43 17.61
CA ASP A 123 -3.01 26.63 18.79
C ASP A 123 -4.29 25.83 18.54
N ALA A 124 -4.14 24.52 18.40
CA ALA A 124 -5.26 23.59 18.24
C ALA A 124 -6.04 23.44 19.57
N ASP A 125 -5.93 24.43 20.46
CA ASP A 125 -6.40 24.45 21.84
C ASP A 125 -7.53 25.48 22.07
N GLU A 126 -7.99 26.22 21.05
CA GLU A 126 -9.15 27.11 21.17
C GLU A 126 -10.34 26.64 20.33
N ASP A 127 -10.97 25.52 20.74
CA ASP A 127 -12.44 25.38 20.90
C ASP A 127 -12.78 23.92 21.23
N GLY A 128 -13.05 23.59 22.51
CA GLY A 128 -13.83 22.44 22.96
C GLY A 128 -13.62 21.06 22.28
N GLY A 129 -12.43 20.76 21.78
CA GLY A 129 -12.16 19.58 20.96
C GLY A 129 -12.24 18.28 21.75
N LEU A 130 -12.77 17.21 21.13
CA LEU A 130 -12.68 15.85 21.68
C LEU A 130 -11.23 15.51 22.01
N ASP A 131 -10.98 15.28 23.30
CA ASP A 131 -9.71 14.74 23.77
C ASP A 131 -9.55 13.26 23.34
N ASP A 132 -8.30 12.81 23.27
CA ASP A 132 -7.96 11.44 22.90
C ASP A 132 -8.55 10.41 23.87
N ASP A 133 -8.62 10.73 25.16
CA ASP A 133 -9.20 9.84 26.17
C ASP A 133 -10.71 9.69 25.98
N GLU A 134 -11.42 10.77 25.63
CA GLU A 134 -12.84 10.74 25.29
C GLU A 134 -13.09 9.89 24.04
N LEU A 135 -12.24 10.02 23.02
CA LEU A 135 -12.35 9.21 21.80
C LEU A 135 -12.01 7.73 22.04
N VAL A 136 -11.05 7.43 22.92
CA VAL A 136 -10.75 6.06 23.37
C VAL A 136 -11.94 5.49 24.17
N ALA A 137 -12.58 6.31 25.02
CA ALA A 137 -13.77 5.91 25.75
C ALA A 137 -14.93 5.60 24.80
N ILE A 138 -15.19 6.47 23.81
CA ILE A 138 -16.15 6.22 22.71
C ILE A 138 -15.82 4.89 22.03
N ALA A 139 -14.57 4.70 21.62
CA ALA A 139 -14.14 3.49 20.94
C ALA A 139 -14.27 2.24 21.82
N LYS A 140 -14.23 2.32 23.15
CA LYS A 140 -14.32 1.17 24.04
C LYS A 140 -15.74 0.88 24.56
N GLN A 141 -16.51 1.92 24.86
CA GLN A 141 -17.71 1.83 25.69
C GLN A 141 -19.01 2.02 24.90
N ARG A 142 -18.98 2.76 23.77
CA ARG A 142 -20.17 2.93 22.93
C ARG A 142 -20.48 1.64 22.15
N GLN A 143 -21.75 1.50 21.78
CA GLN A 143 -22.22 0.37 20.99
C GLN A 143 -21.40 0.26 19.69
N LYS A 144 -20.97 -0.96 19.40
CA LYS A 144 -20.18 -1.27 18.21
C LYS A 144 -21.06 -1.28 16.97
N ARG A 145 -20.55 -0.69 15.89
CA ARG A 145 -21.26 -0.49 14.62
C ARG A 145 -20.68 -1.40 13.55
N ASN A 146 -21.54 -1.90 12.67
CA ASN A 146 -21.12 -2.63 11.48
C ASN A 146 -20.22 -1.73 10.60
N LEU A 147 -19.15 -2.27 10.00
CA LEU A 147 -18.29 -1.53 9.08
C LEU A 147 -19.06 -0.93 7.89
N VAL A 148 -19.93 -1.74 7.28
CA VAL A 148 -20.92 -1.33 6.27
C VAL A 148 -22.32 -1.59 6.82
N SER A 149 -23.32 -0.83 6.39
CA SER A 149 -24.70 -0.98 6.88
C SER A 149 -25.31 -2.34 6.55
N CYS A 150 -26.11 -2.91 7.44
CA CYS A 150 -26.96 -4.06 7.10
C CYS A 150 -28.25 -3.61 6.38
N VAL A 151 -28.96 -4.58 5.81
CA VAL A 151 -30.23 -4.32 5.07
C VAL A 151 -31.27 -3.59 5.93
N ASP A 152 -31.36 -3.91 7.22
CA ASP A 152 -32.29 -3.23 8.12
C ASP A 152 -31.85 -1.79 8.44
N GLU A 153 -30.55 -1.53 8.62
CA GLU A 153 -30.03 -0.16 8.79
C GLU A 153 -30.36 0.70 7.55
N ASP A 154 -30.24 0.13 6.35
CA ASP A 154 -30.60 0.83 5.11
C ASP A 154 -32.09 1.13 5.02
N ARG A 155 -32.92 0.14 5.35
CA ARG A 155 -34.38 0.29 5.37
C ARG A 155 -34.80 1.40 6.35
N GLN A 156 -34.24 1.40 7.55
CA GLN A 156 -34.50 2.41 8.57
C GLN A 156 -34.01 3.79 8.12
N GLY A 157 -32.81 3.89 7.53
CA GLY A 157 -32.29 5.14 6.99
C GLY A 157 -33.19 5.75 5.91
N LEU A 158 -33.75 4.91 5.01
CA LEU A 158 -34.72 5.35 4.00
C LEU A 158 -36.04 5.81 4.62
N MET A 159 -36.54 5.12 5.64
CA MET A 159 -37.73 5.53 6.38
C MET A 159 -37.54 6.90 7.04
N TRP A 160 -36.39 7.14 7.69
CA TRP A 160 -36.07 8.44 8.27
C TRP A 160 -35.88 9.55 7.24
N ALA A 161 -35.31 9.24 6.07
CA ALA A 161 -35.23 10.19 4.96
C ALA A 161 -36.62 10.62 4.50
N ARG A 162 -37.57 9.67 4.33
CA ARG A 162 -38.96 9.97 3.99
C ARG A 162 -39.67 10.76 5.08
N SER A 163 -39.47 10.41 6.37
CA SER A 163 -40.01 11.19 7.49
C SER A 163 -39.56 12.64 7.45
N SER A 164 -38.27 12.88 7.21
CA SER A 164 -37.71 14.23 7.11
C SER A 164 -38.26 14.99 5.90
N GLU A 165 -38.40 14.33 4.74
CA GLU A 165 -38.98 14.94 3.55
C GLU A 165 -40.44 15.36 3.75
N TRP A 166 -41.27 14.48 4.32
CA TRP A 166 -42.69 14.73 4.51
C TRP A 166 -43.03 15.61 5.71
N ALA A 167 -42.16 15.68 6.72
CA ALA A 167 -42.32 16.63 7.81
C ALA A 167 -42.22 18.08 7.35
N ALA A 168 -41.51 18.34 6.25
CA ALA A 168 -41.39 19.67 5.64
C ALA A 168 -42.57 20.02 4.71
N VAL A 169 -43.51 19.10 4.46
CA VAL A 169 -44.65 19.31 3.57
C VAL A 169 -45.88 19.73 4.37
N GLU A 170 -46.29 20.98 4.21
CA GLU A 170 -47.60 21.46 4.68
C GLU A 170 -48.65 21.18 3.59
N LEU A 171 -49.53 20.20 3.80
CA LEU A 171 -50.70 20.01 2.93
C LEU A 171 -51.92 20.76 3.50
N PRO A 172 -52.74 21.40 2.66
CA PRO A 172 -54.05 21.89 3.06
C PRO A 172 -54.90 20.72 3.60
N SER A 173 -55.66 20.98 4.65
CA SER A 173 -56.52 20.01 5.34
C SER A 173 -57.55 19.29 4.45
N SER A 174 -57.75 19.75 3.21
CA SER A 174 -58.62 19.12 2.21
C SER A 174 -57.95 18.04 1.33
N ALA A 175 -56.63 17.82 1.44
CA ALA A 175 -55.88 16.91 0.58
C ALA A 175 -55.43 15.61 1.26
N THR A 176 -55.71 15.44 2.55
CA THR A 176 -55.45 14.19 3.27
C THR A 176 -56.64 13.25 3.07
N PHE A 177 -56.39 12.06 2.52
CA PHE A 177 -57.37 10.99 2.36
C PHE A 177 -58.29 10.91 3.59
N SER A 178 -59.59 11.13 3.36
CA SER A 178 -60.60 11.20 4.42
C SER A 178 -60.62 9.89 5.21
N PRO A 179 -60.72 9.92 6.55
CA PRO A 179 -60.94 8.71 7.31
C PRO A 179 -62.33 8.14 6.96
N SER A 180 -62.43 6.82 6.83
CA SER A 180 -63.71 6.12 6.76
C SER A 180 -64.51 6.43 8.03
N THR A 181 -65.65 7.06 7.87
CA THR A 181 -66.63 7.34 8.93
C THR A 181 -67.13 6.04 9.54
N SER A 182 -66.76 5.75 10.79
CA SER A 182 -67.56 4.93 11.69
C SER A 182 -68.20 5.83 12.73
N ALA A 183 -69.48 5.59 12.98
CA ALA A 183 -70.43 6.45 13.66
C ALA A 183 -70.04 6.86 15.10
N ASP A 184 -70.30 8.14 15.37
CA ASP A 184 -70.97 8.74 16.54
C ASP A 184 -70.73 8.14 17.94
N ASP A 185 -70.14 8.95 18.84
CA ASP A 185 -70.85 9.35 20.06
C ASP A 185 -70.19 10.60 20.68
N GLY A 186 -71.02 11.56 21.05
CA GLY A 186 -70.64 12.92 21.40
C GLY A 186 -69.85 13.05 22.70
N HIS A 187 -68.57 13.37 22.57
CA HIS A 187 -67.83 14.20 23.52
C HIS A 187 -66.94 15.16 22.73
N MET A 188 -67.21 16.47 22.86
CA MET A 188 -66.48 17.51 22.15
C MET A 188 -65.16 17.79 22.87
N GLU A 189 -64.14 16.98 22.59
CA GLU A 189 -62.74 17.39 22.78
C GLU A 189 -62.39 18.49 21.76
N PRO A 190 -61.51 19.46 22.12
CA PRO A 190 -61.05 20.46 21.17
C PRO A 190 -60.43 19.76 19.95
N PRO A 191 -60.61 20.26 18.72
CA PRO A 191 -60.13 19.57 17.54
C PRO A 191 -58.62 19.43 17.65
N ALA A 192 -58.15 18.18 17.74
CA ALA A 192 -56.74 17.85 17.64
C ALA A 192 -56.19 18.51 16.38
N LYS A 193 -54.99 19.10 16.45
CA LYS A 193 -54.32 19.65 15.27
C LYS A 193 -54.40 18.61 14.15
N PRO A 194 -54.81 18.99 12.92
CA PRO A 194 -54.91 18.04 11.83
C PRO A 194 -53.56 17.33 11.67
N PRO A 195 -53.54 15.98 11.58
CA PRO A 195 -52.30 15.23 11.53
C PRO A 195 -51.49 15.71 10.33
N THR A 196 -50.22 16.06 10.55
CA THR A 196 -49.33 16.45 9.46
C THR A 196 -49.13 15.26 8.51
N VAL A 197 -48.66 15.52 7.29
CA VAL A 197 -48.43 14.48 6.28
C VAL A 197 -47.58 13.34 6.84
N VAL A 198 -46.55 13.67 7.60
CA VAL A 198 -45.69 12.66 8.24
C VAL A 198 -46.43 11.79 9.27
N HIS A 199 -47.36 12.33 10.06
CA HIS A 199 -48.15 11.52 11.01
C HIS A 199 -49.06 10.55 10.25
N ARG A 200 -49.75 11.02 9.20
CA ARG A 200 -50.58 10.14 8.34
C ARG A 200 -49.76 9.05 7.67
N MET A 201 -48.59 9.39 7.17
CA MET A 201 -47.70 8.41 6.54
C MET A 201 -47.09 7.44 7.55
N ALA A 202 -46.92 7.87 8.81
CA ALA A 202 -46.54 6.99 9.90
C ALA A 202 -47.65 6.01 10.27
N GLU A 203 -48.92 6.44 10.31
CA GLU A 203 -50.09 5.55 10.46
C GLU A 203 -50.13 4.46 9.38
N LEU A 204 -49.73 4.79 8.15
CA LEU A 204 -49.63 3.85 7.03
C LEU A 204 -48.35 3.00 7.03
N GLY A 205 -47.44 3.20 7.98
CA GLY A 205 -46.15 2.49 8.07
C GLY A 205 -45.15 2.87 6.97
N LEU A 206 -45.32 4.03 6.31
CA LEU A 206 -44.46 4.52 5.23
C LEU A 206 -43.40 5.52 5.69
N ALA A 207 -43.53 6.04 6.91
CA ALA A 207 -42.59 6.93 7.60
C ALA A 207 -42.57 6.61 9.10
N TYR A 208 -41.57 7.12 9.82
CA TYR A 208 -41.57 7.19 11.27
C TYR A 208 -42.24 8.49 11.76
N ASP A 209 -42.97 8.36 12.88
CA ASP A 209 -43.55 9.48 13.60
C ASP A 209 -42.46 10.17 14.47
N PRO A 210 -42.10 11.44 14.19
CA PRO A 210 -41.08 12.16 14.95
C PRO A 210 -41.49 12.52 16.39
N SER A 211 -42.78 12.38 16.75
CA SER A 211 -43.27 12.61 18.11
C SER A 211 -42.91 11.46 19.07
N VAL A 212 -42.57 10.28 18.54
CA VAL A 212 -42.15 9.13 19.33
C VAL A 212 -40.78 9.39 19.95
N VAL A 213 -40.69 9.23 21.28
CA VAL A 213 -39.45 9.42 22.02
C VAL A 213 -38.45 8.31 21.66
N LEU A 214 -37.31 8.69 21.09
CA LEU A 214 -36.22 7.80 20.73
C LEU A 214 -35.37 7.47 21.95
N HIS A 215 -35.19 6.19 22.27
CA HIS A 215 -34.39 5.77 23.43
C HIS A 215 -33.76 4.39 23.20
N GLU A 216 -32.67 4.11 23.92
CA GLU A 216 -32.11 2.76 23.92
C GLU A 216 -33.02 1.80 24.67
N LYS A 217 -33.21 0.60 24.12
CA LYS A 217 -34.00 -0.47 24.77
C LYS A 217 -33.19 -1.29 25.75
N SER A 218 -31.87 -1.27 25.65
CA SER A 218 -30.97 -2.02 26.51
C SER A 218 -29.69 -1.24 26.82
N CYS A 219 -29.07 -1.51 27.96
CA CYS A 219 -27.81 -0.90 28.36
C CYS A 219 -26.65 -1.50 27.57
N SER A 220 -25.89 -0.67 26.84
CA SER A 220 -24.74 -1.10 26.04
C SER A 220 -23.59 -1.69 26.85
N VAL A 221 -23.50 -1.37 28.15
CA VAL A 221 -22.40 -1.80 29.03
C VAL A 221 -22.70 -3.16 29.68
N CYS A 222 -23.93 -3.37 30.17
CA CYS A 222 -24.27 -4.58 30.93
C CYS A 222 -25.37 -5.46 30.32
N GLY A 223 -25.97 -5.04 29.20
CA GLY A 223 -27.01 -5.78 28.49
C GLY A 223 -28.39 -5.78 29.17
N ALA A 224 -28.57 -5.06 30.29
CA ALA A 224 -29.86 -4.99 30.96
C ALA A 224 -30.90 -4.31 30.07
N LYS A 225 -32.07 -4.95 29.88
CA LYS A 225 -33.21 -4.35 29.18
C LYS A 225 -33.85 -3.25 30.03
N ARG A 226 -34.41 -2.24 29.39
CA ARG A 226 -35.18 -1.18 30.05
C ARG A 226 -36.50 -1.77 30.57
N PRO A 227 -36.81 -1.66 31.88
CA PRO A 227 -38.14 -1.95 32.38
C PRO A 227 -39.18 -0.97 31.81
N ASP A 228 -40.37 -1.45 31.47
CA ASP A 228 -41.44 -0.59 30.92
C ASP A 228 -41.89 0.51 31.89
N SER A 229 -41.71 0.30 33.20
CA SER A 229 -42.00 1.27 34.25
C SER A 229 -40.94 2.36 34.41
N THR A 230 -39.81 2.29 33.69
CA THR A 230 -38.72 3.26 33.83
C THR A 230 -39.04 4.55 33.08
N LYS A 231 -39.15 5.65 33.83
CA LYS A 231 -39.33 6.99 33.26
C LYS A 231 -38.09 7.40 32.47
N LEU A 232 -38.30 7.94 31.28
CA LEU A 232 -37.25 8.52 30.45
C LEU A 232 -36.96 9.95 30.90
N ASP A 233 -35.69 10.31 30.90
CA ASP A 233 -35.25 11.70 30.94
C ASP A 233 -35.14 12.21 29.51
N GLU A 234 -36.08 13.08 29.12
CA GLU A 234 -36.31 13.51 27.74
C GLU A 234 -35.62 14.83 27.43
N CYS A 235 -35.03 14.92 26.24
CA CYS A 235 -34.41 16.13 25.72
C CYS A 235 -34.71 16.31 24.23
N SER A 236 -34.56 17.55 23.73
CA SER A 236 -34.75 17.86 22.32
C SER A 236 -33.55 17.42 21.48
N GLY A 237 -33.84 16.79 20.34
CA GLY A 237 -32.85 16.37 19.36
C GLY A 237 -33.09 16.96 17.97
N LEU A 238 -32.05 16.93 17.14
CA LEU A 238 -32.08 17.27 15.72
C LEU A 238 -31.52 16.12 14.89
N LEU A 239 -32.36 15.56 14.02
CA LEU A 239 -32.01 14.45 13.13
C LEU A 239 -31.64 14.95 11.73
N TYR A 240 -30.43 14.60 11.29
CA TYR A 240 -29.88 14.89 9.97
C TYR A 240 -29.98 13.64 9.08
N CYS A 241 -30.80 13.73 8.03
CA CYS A 241 -31.05 12.63 7.10
C CYS A 241 -30.28 12.76 5.78
N TYR A 242 -29.81 11.64 5.26
CA TYR A 242 -29.36 11.55 3.86
C TYR A 242 -30.57 11.34 2.95
N GLY A 243 -31.19 12.44 2.53
CA GLY A 243 -32.41 12.46 1.70
C GLY A 243 -32.66 13.87 1.14
N ASN A 244 -33.84 14.12 0.56
CA ASN A 244 -34.23 15.41 -0.02
C ASN A 244 -34.74 16.43 1.01
N GLY A 245 -34.78 16.06 2.30
CA GLY A 245 -35.09 16.99 3.39
C GLY A 245 -34.19 18.23 3.34
N VAL A 246 -34.80 19.41 3.46
CA VAL A 246 -34.10 20.71 3.35
C VAL A 246 -33.60 21.19 4.71
N GLU A 247 -34.26 20.77 5.80
CA GLU A 247 -33.92 21.10 7.18
C GLU A 247 -33.79 19.83 8.05
N PRO A 248 -33.04 19.88 9.16
CA PRO A 248 -32.97 18.77 10.11
C PRO A 248 -34.33 18.54 10.80
N LEU A 249 -34.71 17.28 10.99
CA LEU A 249 -35.99 16.90 11.60
C LEU A 249 -35.91 17.01 13.13
N PRO A 250 -36.78 17.79 13.79
CA PRO A 250 -36.87 17.80 15.26
C PRO A 250 -37.37 16.44 15.78
N VAL A 251 -36.72 15.91 16.80
CA VAL A 251 -37.08 14.65 17.46
C VAL A 251 -36.94 14.78 18.98
N THR A 252 -37.60 13.89 19.74
CA THR A 252 -37.42 13.80 21.20
C THR A 252 -36.58 12.58 21.53
N ILE A 253 -35.60 12.74 22.42
CA ILE A 253 -34.63 11.71 22.79
C ILE A 253 -34.70 11.46 24.29
N GLY A 254 -34.79 10.20 24.69
CA GLY A 254 -34.85 9.75 26.07
C GLY A 254 -33.58 9.03 26.52
N SER A 255 -33.15 9.32 27.75
CA SER A 255 -32.14 8.56 28.49
C SER A 255 -32.74 7.89 29.73
N TRP A 256 -32.07 6.87 30.27
CA TRP A 256 -32.53 6.18 31.48
C TRP A 256 -31.36 5.55 32.25
N VAL A 257 -31.57 5.18 33.51
CA VAL A 257 -30.55 4.52 34.34
C VAL A 257 -30.87 3.03 34.48
N CYS A 258 -29.90 2.19 34.13
CA CYS A 258 -30.09 0.74 34.22
C CYS A 258 -30.00 0.21 35.65
N PRO A 259 -30.45 -1.02 35.93
CA PRO A 259 -30.39 -1.61 37.29
C PRO A 259 -28.98 -1.67 37.90
N LYS A 260 -27.92 -1.64 37.06
CA LYS A 260 -26.51 -1.58 37.49
C LYS A 260 -25.98 -0.14 37.61
N GLN A 261 -26.87 0.86 37.68
CA GLN A 261 -26.54 2.28 37.82
C GLN A 261 -25.72 2.88 36.66
N HIS A 262 -25.78 2.29 35.47
CA HIS A 262 -25.23 2.91 34.27
C HIS A 262 -26.24 3.87 33.65
N VAL A 263 -25.82 5.07 33.28
CA VAL A 263 -26.62 5.99 32.46
C VAL A 263 -26.63 5.48 31.01
N VAL A 264 -27.83 5.27 30.48
CA VAL A 264 -28.08 4.79 29.13
C VAL A 264 -28.60 5.94 28.29
N GLU A 265 -27.67 6.64 27.64
CA GLU A 265 -27.98 7.69 26.68
C GLU A 265 -28.25 7.10 25.30
N TYR A 266 -29.08 7.81 24.53
CA TYR A 266 -29.42 7.42 23.17
C TYR A 266 -28.23 7.44 22.21
N ASP A 267 -27.99 6.31 21.55
CA ASP A 267 -26.95 6.09 20.56
C ASP A 267 -27.52 5.96 19.14
N GLY A 268 -28.72 5.37 19.01
CA GLY A 268 -29.46 5.18 17.75
C GLY A 268 -29.08 3.93 16.97
N GLY A 269 -28.30 3.02 17.57
CA GLY A 269 -27.81 1.80 16.92
C GLY A 269 -28.92 0.93 16.33
N GLU A 270 -29.99 0.75 17.07
CA GLU A 270 -31.14 -0.07 16.65
C GLU A 270 -32.14 0.65 15.75
N ASP A 271 -31.95 1.94 15.51
CA ASP A 271 -32.85 2.77 14.72
C ASP A 271 -32.21 3.24 13.40
N GLY A 272 -31.04 2.70 13.05
CA GLY A 272 -30.30 3.10 11.85
C GLY A 272 -29.77 4.54 11.93
N MET A 273 -29.47 5.02 13.15
CA MET A 273 -29.05 6.39 13.44
C MET A 273 -27.80 6.44 14.32
N PHE A 274 -27.13 7.58 14.37
CA PHE A 274 -25.94 7.82 15.17
C PHE A 274 -26.06 9.14 15.92
N SER A 275 -26.15 9.06 17.24
CA SER A 275 -26.15 10.24 18.12
C SER A 275 -24.73 10.68 18.43
N LEU A 276 -24.46 11.98 18.39
CA LEU A 276 -23.21 12.55 18.92
C LEU A 276 -23.18 12.58 20.44
N ARG A 277 -24.34 12.45 21.11
CA ARG A 277 -24.51 12.67 22.56
C ARG A 277 -23.98 14.02 23.06
N LYS A 278 -23.79 14.97 22.14
CA LYS A 278 -23.39 16.33 22.44
C LYS A 278 -24.52 17.27 22.05
N PRO A 279 -24.92 18.20 22.93
CA PRO A 279 -25.80 19.28 22.55
C PRO A 279 -25.07 20.18 21.55
N GLY A 280 -25.74 20.60 20.48
CA GLY A 280 -25.27 21.70 19.64
C GLY A 280 -25.43 23.04 20.34
N ASP A 281 -25.12 24.14 19.63
CA ASP A 281 -25.17 25.52 20.17
C ASP A 281 -26.51 25.89 20.82
N MET A 282 -27.61 25.27 20.37
CA MET A 282 -28.96 25.50 20.89
C MET A 282 -29.40 24.46 21.95
N GLY A 283 -28.47 23.73 22.55
CA GLY A 283 -28.76 22.75 23.61
C GLY A 283 -29.41 21.44 23.12
N ARG A 284 -29.56 21.24 21.81
CA ARG A 284 -30.22 20.06 21.22
C ARG A 284 -29.22 18.98 20.87
N VAL A 285 -29.52 17.73 21.19
CA VAL A 285 -28.66 16.59 20.85
C VAL A 285 -28.67 16.34 19.34
N LEU A 286 -27.48 16.22 18.74
CA LEU A 286 -27.34 16.04 17.30
C LEU A 286 -27.32 14.55 16.92
N VAL A 287 -28.21 14.15 16.01
CA VAL A 287 -28.38 12.77 15.56
C VAL A 287 -28.30 12.70 14.04
N PHE A 288 -27.65 11.68 13.50
CA PHE A 288 -27.44 11.52 12.06
C PHE A 288 -27.94 10.15 11.61
N THR A 289 -28.58 10.05 10.46
CA THR A 289 -28.87 8.74 9.86
C THR A 289 -27.57 7.99 9.54
N ARG A 290 -27.60 6.65 9.64
CA ARG A 290 -26.46 5.78 9.28
C ARG A 290 -25.99 6.04 7.85
N SER A 291 -26.92 6.21 6.91
CA SER A 291 -26.65 6.54 5.51
C SER A 291 -25.92 7.88 5.34
N PHE A 292 -26.21 8.89 6.17
CA PHE A 292 -25.47 10.15 6.18
C PHE A 292 -24.01 9.95 6.59
N CYS A 293 -23.79 9.16 7.65
CA CYS A 293 -22.44 8.83 8.11
C CYS A 293 -21.66 8.03 7.04
N ASP A 294 -22.28 7.01 6.43
CA ASP A 294 -21.65 6.21 5.38
C ASP A 294 -21.32 7.06 4.13
N ALA A 295 -22.20 8.00 3.74
CA ALA A 295 -21.94 8.93 2.64
C ALA A 295 -20.75 9.85 2.93
N LEU A 296 -20.64 10.36 4.17
CA LEU A 296 -19.50 11.14 4.62
C LEU A 296 -18.20 10.32 4.52
N LEU A 297 -18.19 9.08 5.03
CA LEU A 297 -17.01 8.22 4.96
C LEU A 297 -16.65 7.81 3.53
N SER A 298 -17.64 7.58 2.66
CA SER A 298 -17.42 7.30 1.25
C SER A 298 -16.76 8.49 0.54
N PHE A 299 -17.18 9.72 0.84
CA PHE A 299 -16.55 10.93 0.32
C PHE A 299 -15.06 11.02 0.75
N ILE A 300 -14.77 10.61 1.99
CA ILE A 300 -13.42 10.67 2.56
C ILE A 300 -12.53 9.58 1.98
N TYR A 301 -12.97 8.31 2.03
CA TYR A 301 -12.14 7.16 1.68
C TYR A 301 -12.21 6.80 0.20
N ASN A 302 -13.40 6.75 -0.40
CA ASN A 302 -13.55 6.35 -1.82
C ASN A 302 -13.20 7.52 -2.75
N SER A 303 -13.70 8.72 -2.46
CA SER A 303 -13.38 9.92 -3.27
C SER A 303 -12.03 10.54 -2.92
N ARG A 304 -11.33 10.01 -1.91
CA ARG A 304 -9.98 10.39 -1.51
C ARG A 304 -9.86 11.90 -1.20
N SER A 305 -10.84 12.41 -0.44
CA SER A 305 -11.02 13.84 -0.17
C SER A 305 -11.02 14.15 1.33
N SER A 306 -11.02 15.42 1.73
CA SER A 306 -10.92 15.87 3.13
C SER A 306 -12.27 16.14 3.79
N TYR A 307 -12.28 16.14 5.13
CA TYR A 307 -13.44 16.60 5.91
C TYR A 307 -13.86 18.04 5.55
N SER A 308 -12.88 18.91 5.27
CA SER A 308 -13.13 20.28 4.82
C SER A 308 -13.86 20.31 3.48
N ALA A 309 -13.40 19.51 2.50
CA ALA A 309 -14.04 19.38 1.20
C ALA A 309 -15.44 18.77 1.31
N ALA A 310 -15.61 17.73 2.14
CA ALA A 310 -16.90 17.10 2.42
C ALA A 310 -17.89 18.10 3.03
N THR A 311 -17.44 18.92 3.99
CA THR A 311 -18.26 19.95 4.62
C THR A 311 -18.74 20.97 3.60
N ASN A 312 -17.83 21.51 2.77
CA ASN A 312 -18.20 22.49 1.73
C ASN A 312 -19.18 21.91 0.71
N PHE A 313 -18.99 20.65 0.33
CA PHE A 313 -19.91 19.96 -0.57
C PHE A 313 -21.30 19.77 0.07
N LEU A 314 -21.36 19.25 1.29
CA LEU A 314 -22.61 19.05 2.02
C LEU A 314 -23.34 20.38 2.26
N ALA A 315 -22.62 21.44 2.66
CA ALA A 315 -23.18 22.77 2.84
C ALA A 315 -23.74 23.37 1.54
N SER A 316 -23.11 23.08 0.39
CA SER A 316 -23.62 23.52 -0.92
C SER A 316 -24.94 22.83 -1.31
N LEU A 317 -25.09 21.54 -0.95
CA LEU A 317 -26.28 20.75 -1.26
C LEU A 317 -27.40 20.88 -0.24
N ARG A 318 -27.06 21.20 1.02
CA ARG A 318 -27.97 21.20 2.18
C ARG A 318 -27.72 22.43 3.04
N SER A 319 -27.91 23.62 2.47
CA SER A 319 -27.68 24.89 3.16
C SER A 319 -28.52 25.05 4.44
N GLY A 320 -29.74 24.47 4.47
CA GLY A 320 -30.63 24.50 5.63
C GLY A 320 -30.18 23.63 6.81
N PHE A 321 -29.17 22.77 6.63
CA PHE A 321 -28.65 21.95 7.72
C PHE A 321 -27.67 22.71 8.63
N GLY A 322 -27.14 23.86 8.21
CA GLY A 322 -26.22 24.64 9.05
C GLY A 322 -24.94 23.87 9.44
N LEU A 323 -24.51 22.89 8.65
CA LEU A 323 -23.36 22.04 8.95
C LEU A 323 -22.06 22.85 8.94
N ARG A 324 -21.38 22.88 10.09
CA ARG A 324 -20.04 23.48 10.24
C ARG A 324 -18.95 22.41 10.13
N ARG A 325 -17.75 22.83 9.74
CA ARG A 325 -16.58 21.95 9.58
C ARG A 325 -16.27 21.16 10.86
N GLN A 326 -16.27 21.84 12.01
CA GLN A 326 -16.00 21.24 13.32
C GLN A 326 -16.98 20.11 13.64
N LEU A 327 -18.26 20.30 13.33
CA LEU A 327 -19.31 19.30 13.55
C LEU A 327 -19.12 18.07 12.64
N VAL A 328 -18.79 18.28 11.36
CA VAL A 328 -18.57 17.17 10.41
C VAL A 328 -17.31 16.37 10.78
N ILE A 329 -16.24 17.05 11.21
CA ILE A 329 -15.03 16.39 11.75
C ILE A 329 -15.38 15.59 13.01
N LEU A 330 -16.12 16.18 13.94
CA LEU A 330 -16.58 15.55 15.17
C LEU A 330 -17.40 14.27 14.88
N LEU A 331 -18.37 14.38 13.98
CA LEU A 331 -19.19 13.26 13.51
C LEU A 331 -18.33 12.13 12.95
N GLY A 332 -17.43 12.46 12.02
CA GLY A 332 -16.53 11.48 11.44
C GLY A 332 -15.66 10.77 12.47
N ARG A 333 -15.03 11.53 13.38
CA ARG A 333 -14.20 10.97 14.46
C ARG A 333 -14.98 10.02 15.36
N CYS A 334 -16.13 10.45 15.89
CA CYS A 334 -16.96 9.64 16.77
C CYS A 334 -17.48 8.39 16.05
N PHE A 335 -18.02 8.54 14.84
CA PHE A 335 -18.63 7.44 14.11
C PHE A 335 -17.59 6.38 13.73
N VAL A 336 -16.45 6.79 13.16
CA VAL A 336 -15.36 5.88 12.78
C VAL A 336 -14.82 5.11 13.99
N ALA A 337 -14.71 5.75 15.15
CA ALA A 337 -14.27 5.10 16.39
C ALA A 337 -15.21 3.98 16.87
N THR A 338 -16.48 4.00 16.46
CA THR A 338 -17.46 2.95 16.79
C THR A 338 -17.54 1.82 15.76
N LEU A 339 -16.98 2.00 14.56
CA LEU A 339 -16.95 0.97 13.52
C LEU A 339 -16.07 -0.21 13.94
N GLN A 340 -16.59 -1.42 13.76
CA GLN A 340 -15.87 -2.65 14.05
C GLN A 340 -15.75 -3.51 12.78
N PRO A 341 -14.58 -3.48 12.11
CA PRO A 341 -14.31 -4.38 11.01
C PRO A 341 -14.16 -5.82 11.52
N ILE A 342 -14.52 -6.79 10.69
CA ILE A 342 -14.28 -8.21 10.99
C ILE A 342 -12.79 -8.52 10.79
N PRO A 343 -12.16 -9.31 11.67
CA PRO A 343 -10.78 -9.77 11.52
C PRO A 343 -10.46 -10.35 10.15
N GLU A 344 -11.40 -11.09 9.58
CA GLU A 344 -11.27 -11.83 8.32
C GLU A 344 -10.99 -10.89 7.14
N LEU A 345 -11.33 -9.59 7.21
CA LEU A 345 -10.92 -8.63 6.16
C LEU A 345 -9.41 -8.49 6.03
N PHE A 346 -8.64 -8.80 7.08
CA PHE A 346 -7.18 -8.73 7.07
C PHE A 346 -6.54 -10.07 6.67
N VAL A 347 -7.34 -10.99 6.13
CA VAL A 347 -6.92 -12.27 5.56
C VAL A 347 -7.24 -12.29 4.07
N CYS A 348 -6.20 -12.49 3.26
CA CYS A 348 -6.38 -12.60 1.82
C CYS A 348 -7.17 -13.88 1.50
N PRO A 349 -8.24 -13.83 0.68
CA PRO A 349 -8.97 -15.04 0.28
C PRO A 349 -8.11 -16.02 -0.53
N ILE A 350 -7.04 -15.53 -1.19
CA ILE A 350 -6.14 -16.35 -2.00
C ILE A 350 -4.99 -16.91 -1.14
N CYS A 351 -4.33 -16.07 -0.34
CA CYS A 351 -3.17 -16.51 0.46
C CYS A 351 -3.54 -17.15 1.81
N GLY A 352 -4.76 -16.96 2.29
CA GLY A 352 -5.12 -17.32 3.66
C GLY A 352 -4.35 -16.51 4.71
N SER A 353 -4.19 -17.12 5.89
CA SER A 353 -3.58 -16.50 7.07
C SER A 353 -2.05 -16.63 7.13
N ASN A 354 -1.46 -17.47 6.29
CA ASN A 354 -0.03 -17.76 6.26
C ASN A 354 0.50 -17.65 4.82
N PRO A 355 0.59 -16.43 4.26
CA PRO A 355 1.04 -16.24 2.89
C PRO A 355 2.51 -16.63 2.72
N ASP A 356 2.82 -17.30 1.61
CA ASP A 356 4.20 -17.56 1.19
C ASP A 356 4.98 -16.26 0.90
N TYR A 357 4.26 -15.19 0.55
CA TYR A 357 4.81 -13.93 0.10
C TYR A 357 4.23 -12.75 0.85
N ILE A 358 5.09 -11.89 1.36
CA ILE A 358 4.70 -10.58 1.89
C ILE A 358 5.59 -9.48 1.33
N VAL A 359 5.01 -8.28 1.27
CA VAL A 359 5.69 -7.03 0.96
C VAL A 359 5.60 -6.15 2.20
N ILE A 360 6.75 -5.65 2.66
CA ILE A 360 6.86 -4.70 3.75
C ILE A 360 7.20 -3.34 3.16
N ASP A 361 6.48 -2.31 3.59
CA ASP A 361 6.69 -0.95 3.12
C ASP A 361 6.51 0.08 4.25
N GLY A 362 7.47 1.00 4.32
CA GLY A 362 7.49 2.13 5.24
C GLY A 362 6.91 3.37 4.57
N GLN A 363 5.77 3.84 5.07
CA GLN A 363 5.05 4.96 4.49
C GLN A 363 5.15 6.19 5.36
N ALA A 364 5.57 7.31 4.78
CA ALA A 364 5.54 8.62 5.43
C ALA A 364 4.09 9.12 5.58
N LEU A 365 3.34 8.49 6.47
CA LEU A 365 1.99 8.82 6.87
C LEU A 365 1.98 8.84 8.41
N GLY A 366 2.04 10.04 8.98
CA GLY A 366 2.25 10.20 10.42
C GLY A 366 1.49 11.38 10.99
N PHE A 367 0.96 11.24 12.19
CA PHE A 367 0.32 12.33 12.95
C PHE A 367 1.36 13.13 13.75
N ARG A 368 0.96 14.34 14.19
CA ARG A 368 1.78 15.23 15.02
C ARG A 368 2.04 14.62 16.40
N LEU A 369 3.31 14.53 16.79
CA LEU A 369 3.69 14.07 18.13
C LEU A 369 3.19 15.08 19.17
N ARG A 370 2.52 14.57 20.20
CA ARG A 370 2.09 15.34 21.37
C ARG A 370 2.87 14.87 22.59
N ASP A 371 3.06 15.77 23.54
CA ASP A 371 3.68 15.42 24.82
C ASP A 371 2.79 14.42 25.59
N GLY A 372 3.41 13.46 26.28
CA GLY A 372 2.70 12.49 27.10
C GLY A 372 2.24 11.20 26.40
N ILE A 373 2.45 11.03 25.08
CA ILE A 373 2.12 9.76 24.38
C ILE A 373 2.95 8.61 24.98
N ARG A 374 2.26 7.60 25.54
CA ARG A 374 2.88 6.39 26.12
C ARG A 374 2.65 5.18 25.23
N VAL A 375 3.66 4.83 24.43
CA VAL A 375 3.64 3.64 23.58
C VAL A 375 4.02 2.39 24.39
N THR A 376 3.15 1.40 24.41
CA THR A 376 3.38 0.12 25.09
C THR A 376 3.76 -0.96 24.08
N ARG A 377 5.06 -1.13 23.82
CA ARG A 377 5.60 -2.20 22.97
C ARG A 377 6.84 -2.82 23.61
N PRO A 378 6.67 -3.70 24.62
CA PRO A 378 7.80 -4.41 25.20
C PRO A 378 8.48 -5.27 24.14
N ALA A 379 9.82 -5.27 24.17
CA ALA A 379 10.66 -6.03 23.24
C ALA A 379 11.87 -6.59 23.99
N LEU A 380 12.38 -7.72 23.52
CA LEU A 380 13.57 -8.38 24.04
C LEU A 380 14.79 -7.90 23.29
N HIS A 381 15.86 -7.62 24.03
CA HIS A 381 17.15 -7.35 23.42
C HIS A 381 17.80 -8.67 23.01
N LEU A 382 18.02 -8.89 21.72
CA LEU A 382 18.83 -9.99 21.24
C LEU A 382 20.17 -9.43 20.76
N PRO A 383 21.31 -9.65 21.45
CA PRO A 383 22.61 -9.16 21.01
C PRO A 383 23.03 -9.74 19.66
N SER A 384 23.95 -9.06 18.96
CA SER A 384 24.53 -9.59 17.72
C SER A 384 25.57 -10.65 18.05
N MET A 385 25.56 -11.75 17.30
CA MET A 385 26.54 -12.84 17.42
C MET A 385 27.91 -12.49 16.79
N ASN A 386 28.07 -11.28 16.27
CA ASN A 386 29.30 -10.76 15.65
C ASN A 386 29.90 -11.70 14.58
N LEU A 387 29.04 -12.34 13.79
CA LEU A 387 29.48 -13.16 12.66
C LEU A 387 30.17 -12.25 11.63
N ASN A 388 31.33 -12.69 11.13
CA ASN A 388 32.06 -11.93 10.13
C ASN A 388 31.58 -12.32 8.73
N ILE A 389 30.88 -11.41 8.06
CA ILE A 389 30.30 -11.69 6.74
C ILE A 389 31.36 -11.99 5.66
N ASP A 390 32.60 -11.53 5.86
CA ASP A 390 33.71 -11.79 4.95
C ASP A 390 34.13 -13.27 4.93
N ASP A 391 33.86 -14.01 6.01
CA ASP A 391 34.15 -15.45 6.08
C ASP A 391 33.19 -16.28 5.20
N TYR A 392 32.08 -15.69 4.77
CA TYR A 392 31.06 -16.31 3.91
C TYR A 392 31.13 -15.85 2.45
N ALA A 393 32.24 -15.22 2.06
CA ALA A 393 32.55 -14.87 0.69
C ALA A 393 33.60 -15.82 0.11
N VAL A 394 33.51 -16.12 -1.18
CA VAL A 394 34.54 -16.89 -1.92
C VAL A 394 35.91 -16.22 -1.78
N ILE A 395 35.94 -14.90 -1.93
CA ILE A 395 37.12 -14.07 -1.71
C ILE A 395 36.92 -13.33 -0.39
N ARG A 396 37.69 -13.67 0.64
CA ARG A 396 37.54 -13.06 1.97
C ARG A 396 37.95 -11.60 2.00
N GLU A 397 38.91 -11.18 1.18
CA GLU A 397 39.43 -9.82 1.18
C GLU A 397 38.43 -8.80 0.58
N PRO A 398 37.91 -7.84 1.36
CA PRO A 398 36.92 -6.88 0.86
C PRO A 398 37.45 -5.97 -0.25
N SER A 399 38.76 -5.66 -0.23
CA SER A 399 39.42 -4.84 -1.25
C SER A 399 39.41 -5.50 -2.63
N VAL A 400 39.69 -6.81 -2.70
CA VAL A 400 39.65 -7.58 -3.95
C VAL A 400 38.22 -7.61 -4.49
N ARG A 401 37.23 -7.89 -3.63
CA ARG A 401 35.82 -7.87 -4.03
C ARG A 401 35.37 -6.50 -4.54
N ALA A 402 35.81 -5.41 -3.90
CA ALA A 402 35.52 -4.06 -4.34
C ALA A 402 36.11 -3.76 -5.73
N ALA A 403 37.35 -4.16 -5.97
CA ALA A 403 38.00 -4.02 -7.27
C ALA A 403 37.28 -4.82 -8.37
N ILE A 404 36.90 -6.08 -8.10
CA ILE A 404 36.10 -6.90 -9.02
C ILE A 404 34.78 -6.21 -9.36
N ARG A 405 34.05 -5.69 -8.36
CA ARG A 405 32.79 -4.98 -8.59
C ARG A 405 32.96 -3.76 -9.48
N LYS A 406 34.04 -2.99 -9.29
CA LYS A 406 34.37 -1.84 -10.13
C LYS A 406 34.64 -2.28 -11.57
N VAL A 407 35.46 -3.30 -11.77
CA VAL A 407 35.75 -3.86 -13.10
C VAL A 407 34.48 -4.30 -13.82
N VAL A 408 33.61 -5.03 -13.13
CA VAL A 408 32.44 -5.67 -13.75
C VAL A 408 31.30 -4.68 -13.96
N ARG A 409 31.12 -3.65 -13.11
CA ARG A 409 29.99 -2.71 -13.19
C ARG A 409 30.27 -1.50 -14.07
N THR A 410 31.49 -0.96 -14.04
CA THR A 410 31.83 0.28 -14.74
C THR A 410 33.07 0.10 -15.60
N GLY A 411 33.31 1.02 -16.52
CA GLY A 411 34.53 1.15 -17.30
C GLY A 411 35.56 2.07 -16.64
N ASP A 412 35.28 2.56 -15.42
CA ASP A 412 36.12 3.54 -14.76
C ASP A 412 37.52 2.98 -14.49
N ARG A 413 38.53 3.84 -14.66
CA ARG A 413 39.93 3.49 -14.42
C ARG A 413 40.12 2.93 -13.01
N LEU A 414 40.88 1.84 -12.91
CA LEU A 414 41.31 1.30 -11.62
C LEU A 414 42.29 2.28 -10.98
N ASN A 415 42.20 2.46 -9.66
CA ASN A 415 43.25 3.15 -8.92
C ASN A 415 44.35 2.13 -8.54
N LYS A 416 45.49 2.62 -8.04
CA LYS A 416 46.60 1.76 -7.64
C LYS A 416 46.21 0.70 -6.60
N THR A 417 45.37 1.05 -5.63
CA THR A 417 44.87 0.13 -4.61
C THR A 417 44.01 -1.00 -5.20
N ASP A 418 43.16 -0.68 -6.17
CA ASP A 418 42.32 -1.65 -6.89
C ASP A 418 43.22 -2.62 -7.67
N ALA A 419 44.23 -2.08 -8.38
CA ALA A 419 45.18 -2.86 -9.16
C ALA A 419 46.05 -3.77 -8.28
N GLU A 420 46.62 -3.26 -7.18
CA GLU A 420 47.36 -4.08 -6.20
C GLU A 420 46.51 -5.22 -5.62
N ALA A 421 45.22 -4.96 -5.37
CA ALA A 421 44.31 -5.99 -4.86
C ALA A 421 44.08 -7.10 -5.91
N LEU A 422 43.84 -6.73 -7.17
CA LEU A 422 43.68 -7.68 -8.28
C LEU A 422 45.00 -8.37 -8.64
N GLY A 423 46.14 -7.72 -8.48
CA GLY A 423 47.47 -8.30 -8.68
C GLY A 423 47.77 -9.39 -7.67
N LYS A 424 47.40 -9.17 -6.40
CA LYS A 424 47.41 -10.22 -5.37
C LYS A 424 46.51 -11.39 -5.71
N LEU A 425 45.35 -11.17 -6.33
CA LEU A 425 44.48 -12.25 -6.81
C LEU A 425 45.13 -13.00 -7.98
N HIS A 426 45.72 -12.29 -8.94
CA HIS A 426 46.37 -12.88 -10.11
C HIS A 426 47.57 -13.75 -9.70
N ALA A 427 48.39 -13.27 -8.77
CA ALA A 427 49.54 -14.01 -8.25
C ALA A 427 49.17 -15.37 -7.61
N VAL A 428 47.93 -15.54 -7.14
CA VAL A 428 47.47 -16.82 -6.58
C VAL A 428 47.44 -17.93 -7.65
N LEU A 429 47.24 -17.59 -8.92
CA LEU A 429 47.20 -18.55 -10.03
C LEU A 429 48.51 -19.30 -10.24
N THR A 430 49.65 -18.68 -9.91
CA THR A 430 50.98 -19.30 -10.01
C THR A 430 51.58 -19.63 -8.65
N SER A 431 50.94 -19.20 -7.55
CA SER A 431 51.38 -19.52 -6.19
C SER A 431 51.35 -21.03 -5.90
N VAL A 432 52.25 -21.47 -5.03
CA VAL A 432 52.31 -22.85 -4.54
C VAL A 432 51.33 -23.03 -3.39
N ARG A 433 50.75 -24.23 -3.26
CA ARG A 433 49.87 -24.61 -2.14
C ARG A 433 50.56 -24.24 -0.80
N PRO A 434 49.90 -23.49 0.09
CA PRO A 434 50.46 -23.13 1.39
C PRO A 434 50.83 -24.37 2.22
N ARG A 435 51.96 -24.32 2.92
CA ARG A 435 52.39 -25.36 3.88
C ARG A 435 51.61 -25.33 5.22
N ALA A 436 50.62 -24.44 5.35
CA ALA A 436 49.84 -24.29 6.57
C ALA A 436 49.13 -25.61 6.94
N GLN A 437 49.14 -25.96 8.22
CA GLN A 437 48.51 -27.19 8.71
C GLN A 437 46.97 -27.09 8.83
N ARG A 438 46.40 -25.88 8.86
CA ARG A 438 44.95 -25.69 9.02
C ARG A 438 44.23 -25.90 7.70
N ALA A 439 43.25 -26.81 7.68
CA ALA A 439 42.42 -27.13 6.52
C ALA A 439 41.77 -25.87 5.90
N ALA A 440 41.22 -24.98 6.74
CA ALA A 440 40.58 -23.74 6.29
C ALA A 440 41.51 -22.80 5.49
N THR A 441 42.82 -22.78 5.79
CA THR A 441 43.79 -21.95 5.05
C THR A 441 44.04 -22.53 3.65
N ILE A 442 44.11 -23.85 3.54
CA ILE A 442 44.27 -24.55 2.26
C ILE A 442 43.02 -24.36 1.40
N GLU A 443 41.85 -24.49 2.00
CA GLU A 443 40.56 -24.31 1.32
C GLU A 443 40.37 -22.87 0.82
N ASN A 444 40.65 -21.86 1.66
CA ASN A 444 40.64 -20.46 1.24
C ASN A 444 41.57 -20.22 0.04
N TRP A 445 42.80 -20.73 0.11
CA TRP A 445 43.74 -20.62 -1.01
C TRP A 445 43.20 -21.28 -2.29
N ARG A 446 42.56 -22.46 -2.19
CA ARG A 446 41.93 -23.14 -3.33
C ARG A 446 40.79 -22.30 -3.92
N LEU A 447 39.87 -21.82 -3.08
CA LEU A 447 38.75 -20.98 -3.52
C LEU A 447 39.23 -19.70 -4.18
N LYS A 448 40.25 -19.04 -3.60
CA LYS A 448 40.84 -17.83 -4.17
C LYS A 448 41.53 -18.10 -5.52
N ARG A 449 42.16 -19.26 -5.68
CA ARG A 449 42.73 -19.71 -6.96
C ARG A 449 41.64 -19.93 -8.02
N HIS A 450 40.55 -20.61 -7.67
CA HIS A 450 39.39 -20.80 -8.55
C HIS A 450 38.73 -19.45 -8.92
N ALA A 451 38.57 -18.56 -7.95
CA ALA A 451 38.06 -17.20 -8.18
C ALA A 451 38.93 -16.41 -9.16
N GLY A 452 40.25 -16.45 -8.98
CA GLY A 452 41.19 -15.85 -9.93
C GLY A 452 41.08 -16.48 -11.32
N ALA A 453 40.96 -17.80 -11.40
CA ALA A 453 40.87 -18.51 -12.67
C ALA A 453 39.60 -18.11 -13.44
N LEU A 454 38.46 -18.03 -12.75
CA LEU A 454 37.22 -17.53 -13.32
C LEU A 454 37.34 -16.07 -13.79
N PHE A 455 37.84 -15.19 -12.92
CA PHE A 455 37.90 -13.76 -13.24
C PHE A 455 38.85 -13.47 -14.41
N PHE A 456 40.09 -13.97 -14.37
CA PHE A 456 41.09 -13.69 -15.41
C PHE A 456 40.89 -14.49 -16.71
N ARG A 457 39.99 -15.47 -16.72
CA ARG A 457 39.49 -16.10 -17.96
C ARG A 457 38.67 -15.14 -18.80
N PHE A 458 38.04 -14.13 -18.19
CA PHE A 458 37.18 -13.16 -18.89
C PHE A 458 37.72 -11.72 -18.88
N PHE A 459 38.71 -11.42 -18.03
CA PHE A 459 39.35 -10.10 -17.99
C PHE A 459 40.87 -10.25 -18.16
N PHE A 460 41.49 -9.47 -19.04
CA PHE A 460 42.93 -9.53 -19.27
C PHE A 460 43.69 -8.91 -18.10
N TRP A 461 44.65 -9.65 -17.54
CA TRP A 461 45.61 -9.08 -16.59
C TRP A 461 46.91 -8.75 -17.31
N THR A 462 47.36 -7.49 -17.21
CA THR A 462 48.65 -7.04 -17.74
C THR A 462 49.66 -6.89 -16.60
N ASN A 463 49.60 -5.77 -15.87
CA ASN A 463 50.35 -5.54 -14.63
C ASN A 463 49.60 -4.52 -13.74
N GLU A 464 50.17 -4.19 -12.57
CA GLU A 464 49.55 -3.26 -11.62
C GLU A 464 49.67 -1.78 -12.04
N ASP A 465 50.63 -1.44 -12.90
CA ASP A 465 50.92 -0.06 -13.33
C ASP A 465 50.20 0.34 -14.64
N ASP A 466 49.69 -0.63 -15.39
CA ASP A 466 48.96 -0.44 -16.65
C ASP A 466 47.50 -0.05 -16.40
N LEU A 467 47.30 1.14 -15.83
CA LEU A 467 45.97 1.69 -15.54
C LEU A 467 45.35 2.45 -16.73
N VAL A 468 46.13 2.66 -17.79
CA VAL A 468 45.76 3.51 -18.94
C VAL A 468 45.45 2.67 -20.18
N GLY A 469 46.15 1.54 -20.37
CA GLY A 469 46.00 0.64 -21.51
C GLY A 469 46.46 1.23 -22.86
N PRO A 470 46.62 0.38 -23.88
CA PRO A 470 46.74 0.84 -25.26
C PRO A 470 45.36 1.24 -25.81
N HIS A 471 45.26 2.40 -26.46
CA HIS A 471 44.02 2.83 -27.14
C HIS A 471 43.63 1.85 -28.25
N PRO A 472 42.37 1.39 -28.34
CA PRO A 472 41.88 0.72 -29.53
C PRO A 472 41.95 1.71 -30.70
N ARG A 473 42.72 1.38 -31.75
CA ARG A 473 42.59 2.09 -33.03
C ARG A 473 41.21 1.79 -33.59
N ALA A 474 40.35 2.80 -33.67
CA ALA A 474 39.11 2.72 -34.42
C ALA A 474 39.39 2.27 -35.87
N PRO A 475 38.50 1.48 -36.50
CA PRO A 475 38.61 1.19 -37.92
C PRO A 475 38.37 2.49 -38.71
N GLY A 476 39.41 2.95 -39.41
CA GLY A 476 39.36 3.85 -40.57
C GLY A 476 38.34 4.99 -40.57
N GLY A 477 38.72 6.16 -40.05
CA GLY A 477 38.05 7.43 -40.31
C GLY A 477 39.08 8.50 -40.69
N ARG A 478 38.99 9.01 -41.93
CA ARG A 478 39.95 9.91 -42.59
C ARG A 478 40.35 11.12 -41.74
N ARG A 479 41.65 11.44 -41.78
CA ARG A 479 42.19 12.77 -41.42
C ARG A 479 41.49 13.85 -42.23
N ARG A 480 40.95 14.87 -41.57
CA ARG A 480 40.95 16.24 -42.08
C ARG A 480 41.10 17.21 -40.92
N GLY A 481 42.14 18.03 -41.01
CA GLY A 481 42.35 19.13 -40.10
C GLY A 481 41.44 20.31 -40.42
N GLN A 482 41.23 21.09 -39.36
CA GLN A 482 41.28 22.55 -39.34
C GLN A 482 40.08 23.35 -39.88
N GLN A 483 39.58 24.17 -38.94
CA GLN A 483 38.95 25.49 -39.06
C GLN A 483 37.48 25.65 -39.46
N ASP A 484 36.80 26.31 -38.52
CA ASP A 484 35.90 27.46 -38.65
C ASP A 484 34.56 27.34 -39.40
N GLY A 485 33.55 27.95 -38.76
CA GLY A 485 32.53 28.72 -39.47
C GLY A 485 31.18 28.05 -39.67
N SER A 486 30.28 28.31 -38.71
CA SER A 486 28.93 28.84 -38.92
C SER A 486 28.07 28.40 -40.13
N SER A 487 26.89 27.89 -39.75
CA SER A 487 25.55 28.13 -40.34
C SER A 487 25.18 27.56 -41.72
N GLY A 488 24.03 26.87 -41.75
CA GLY A 488 23.12 26.88 -42.91
C GLY A 488 22.51 25.53 -43.28
N ALA A 489 21.28 25.30 -42.83
CA ALA A 489 20.47 24.10 -42.98
C ALA A 489 20.14 23.65 -44.43
N ALA A 490 19.89 22.35 -44.62
CA ALA A 490 18.60 21.84 -45.12
C ALA A 490 18.52 20.29 -45.15
N ALA A 491 17.27 19.81 -45.04
CA ALA A 491 16.72 18.50 -45.43
C ALA A 491 16.62 17.40 -44.35
N ALA A 492 15.46 17.43 -43.68
CA ALA A 492 14.78 16.32 -43.00
C ALA A 492 14.34 15.20 -43.98
N VAL A 493 14.08 13.99 -43.47
CA VAL A 493 12.78 13.26 -43.50
C VAL A 493 12.78 12.09 -42.49
N HIS A 494 11.94 12.23 -41.46
CA HIS A 494 11.06 11.30 -40.70
C HIS A 494 11.42 9.81 -40.44
N GLY A 495 11.10 9.22 -39.28
CA GLY A 495 10.31 9.60 -38.07
C GLY A 495 10.29 8.40 -37.09
N SER A 496 9.79 8.43 -35.85
CA SER A 496 9.13 9.43 -35.01
C SER A 496 9.17 8.88 -33.57
N ASP A 497 9.82 9.62 -32.66
CA ASP A 497 9.37 9.79 -31.28
C ASP A 497 8.15 10.73 -31.27
N THR A 498 7.44 10.84 -30.14
CA THR A 498 7.35 12.13 -29.43
C THR A 498 6.69 12.00 -28.06
N ALA A 499 7.44 12.39 -27.02
CA ALA A 499 6.94 13.24 -25.95
C ALA A 499 8.08 14.16 -25.51
N THR A 500 8.09 15.37 -26.05
CA THR A 500 9.03 16.45 -25.72
C THR A 500 8.60 17.18 -24.46
N ALA A 501 9.61 17.48 -23.66
CA ALA A 501 9.63 18.42 -22.55
C ALA A 501 9.16 19.82 -22.96
N ALA A 502 8.46 20.49 -22.04
CA ALA A 502 8.36 21.93 -21.95
C ALA A 502 8.83 22.32 -20.55
N ASP A 503 9.71 23.32 -20.49
CA ASP A 503 10.24 23.93 -19.28
C ASP A 503 9.10 24.40 -18.35
N ASP A 504 9.18 24.03 -17.07
CA ASP A 504 8.38 24.63 -15.99
C ASP A 504 9.30 25.09 -14.86
N ALA A 505 8.95 26.25 -14.31
CA ALA A 505 9.74 27.02 -13.38
C ALA A 505 9.77 26.40 -11.97
N THR A 506 10.83 26.75 -11.26
CA THR A 506 11.25 26.30 -9.91
C THR A 506 10.14 26.30 -8.86
N VAL A 507 9.74 25.10 -8.42
CA VAL A 507 8.97 24.81 -7.19
C VAL A 507 9.93 24.22 -6.15
N GLY A 508 9.71 24.55 -4.87
CA GLY A 508 10.60 24.31 -3.73
C GLY A 508 11.37 22.98 -3.75
N VAL A 509 12.70 23.10 -3.78
CA VAL A 509 13.66 21.99 -3.77
C VAL A 509 13.57 21.26 -2.42
N LEU A 510 12.73 20.22 -2.36
CA LEU A 510 12.82 19.18 -1.34
C LEU A 510 13.91 18.19 -1.76
N GLY A 511 15.10 18.44 -1.22
CA GLY A 511 16.29 17.61 -1.37
C GLY A 511 17.13 18.02 -2.58
N ASP A 512 18.41 18.34 -2.34
CA ASP A 512 19.41 18.39 -3.39
C ASP A 512 19.25 17.14 -4.25
N ALA A 513 18.97 17.33 -5.54
CA ALA A 513 19.18 16.28 -6.52
C ALA A 513 20.58 15.69 -6.27
N PRO A 514 20.76 14.36 -6.28
CA PRO A 514 22.10 13.80 -6.18
C PRO A 514 22.94 14.49 -7.25
N ALA A 515 24.00 15.18 -6.82
CA ALA A 515 24.91 15.89 -7.70
C ALA A 515 25.14 15.04 -8.95
N ALA A 516 24.87 15.63 -10.14
CA ALA A 516 24.91 14.96 -11.42
C ALA A 516 26.08 13.96 -11.43
N THR A 517 25.73 12.67 -11.38
CA THR A 517 26.74 11.63 -11.26
C THR A 517 27.55 11.72 -12.53
N THR A 518 28.87 11.91 -12.40
CA THR A 518 29.79 11.82 -13.55
C THR A 518 29.39 10.59 -14.35
N VAL A 519 29.04 10.77 -15.63
CA VAL A 519 28.56 9.69 -16.49
C VAL A 519 29.59 8.59 -16.43
N ALA A 520 29.25 7.48 -15.76
CA ALA A 520 30.17 6.38 -15.56
C ALA A 520 30.51 5.79 -16.92
N VAL A 521 31.80 5.52 -17.16
CA VAL A 521 32.24 4.92 -18.42
C VAL A 521 31.56 3.54 -18.54
N PRO A 522 31.00 3.16 -19.69
CA PRO A 522 30.45 1.82 -19.88
C PRO A 522 31.51 0.74 -19.67
N TRP A 523 31.13 -0.38 -19.06
CA TRP A 523 32.07 -1.47 -18.71
C TRP A 523 32.86 -2.01 -19.92
N TYR A 524 32.27 -1.99 -21.11
CA TYR A 524 32.90 -2.50 -22.33
C TYR A 524 33.94 -1.54 -22.94
N GLU A 525 33.94 -0.27 -22.53
CA GLU A 525 34.94 0.72 -22.93
C GLU A 525 36.17 0.74 -22.00
N ARG A 526 36.22 -0.17 -21.01
CA ARG A 526 37.35 -0.29 -20.09
C ARG A 526 38.64 -0.54 -20.87
N ALA A 527 39.65 0.29 -20.60
CA ALA A 527 41.02 0.12 -21.08
C ALA A 527 42.00 -0.16 -19.92
N GLY A 528 43.18 -0.66 -20.26
CA GLY A 528 44.23 -1.03 -19.31
C GLY A 528 44.03 -2.40 -18.69
N THR A 529 44.70 -2.65 -17.57
CA THR A 529 44.58 -3.89 -16.82
C THR A 529 43.11 -4.17 -16.47
N CYS A 530 42.73 -5.44 -16.57
CA CYS A 530 41.37 -5.96 -16.40
C CYS A 530 40.34 -5.48 -17.45
N HIS A 531 40.74 -5.15 -18.67
CA HIS A 531 39.78 -4.97 -19.76
C HIS A 531 39.11 -6.31 -20.17
N PRO A 532 37.86 -6.31 -20.65
CA PRO A 532 37.16 -7.54 -21.03
C PRO A 532 37.82 -8.27 -22.21
N ARG A 533 37.72 -9.61 -22.20
CA ARG A 533 38.16 -10.52 -23.25
C ARG A 533 37.13 -10.66 -24.38
N PHE A 534 37.13 -9.70 -25.29
CA PHE A 534 36.23 -9.72 -26.46
C PHE A 534 36.61 -10.75 -27.54
N ASP A 535 37.78 -11.37 -27.41
CA ASP A 535 38.17 -12.58 -28.15
C ASP A 535 37.35 -13.81 -27.74
N THR A 536 36.77 -13.81 -26.53
CA THR A 536 35.87 -14.89 -26.06
C THR A 536 34.42 -14.63 -26.47
N PHE A 537 33.90 -13.44 -26.15
CA PHE A 537 32.54 -13.02 -26.51
C PHE A 537 32.56 -11.57 -26.95
N GLN A 538 31.91 -11.24 -28.07
CA GLN A 538 31.79 -9.85 -28.54
C GLN A 538 31.05 -8.98 -27.52
N ALA A 539 31.29 -7.66 -27.55
CA ALA A 539 30.70 -6.73 -26.58
C ALA A 539 29.15 -6.71 -26.64
N GLU A 540 28.59 -6.91 -27.84
CA GLU A 540 27.17 -6.98 -28.14
C GLU A 540 26.58 -8.38 -27.81
N GLY A 541 27.42 -9.34 -27.45
CA GLY A 541 27.02 -10.71 -27.11
C GLY A 541 26.15 -10.78 -25.85
N THR A 542 25.14 -11.64 -25.88
CA THR A 542 24.22 -11.84 -24.74
C THR A 542 24.87 -12.55 -23.55
N GLU A 543 26.03 -13.17 -23.75
CA GLU A 543 26.80 -13.91 -22.74
C GLU A 543 27.27 -13.00 -21.61
N TRP A 544 27.68 -11.78 -21.92
CA TRP A 544 28.07 -10.79 -20.91
C TRP A 544 26.92 -10.39 -20.00
N ALA A 545 25.67 -10.45 -20.47
CA ALA A 545 24.49 -10.16 -19.67
C ALA A 545 24.26 -11.18 -18.55
N THR A 546 24.72 -12.43 -18.73
CA THR A 546 24.60 -13.50 -17.72
C THR A 546 25.89 -13.70 -16.93
N LEU A 547 27.05 -13.53 -17.57
CA LEU A 547 28.36 -13.69 -16.96
C LEU A 547 28.66 -12.61 -15.90
N ARG A 548 28.34 -11.35 -16.19
CA ARG A 548 28.63 -10.23 -15.27
C ARG A 548 27.88 -10.36 -13.94
N PRO A 549 26.55 -10.61 -13.91
CA PRO A 549 25.83 -10.89 -12.66
C PRO A 549 26.39 -12.10 -11.91
N PHE A 550 26.75 -13.18 -12.60
CA PHE A 550 27.34 -14.36 -11.98
C PHE A 550 28.68 -14.07 -11.30
N ILE A 551 29.59 -13.37 -11.97
CA ILE A 551 30.88 -12.95 -11.37
C ILE A 551 30.65 -12.02 -10.17
N LEU A 552 29.69 -11.10 -10.25
CA LEU A 552 29.35 -10.22 -9.13
C LEU A 552 28.81 -11.01 -7.93
N ALA A 553 27.87 -11.93 -8.16
CA ALA A 553 27.29 -12.77 -7.11
C ALA A 553 28.34 -13.63 -6.41
N MET A 554 29.18 -14.30 -7.21
CA MET A 554 30.13 -15.30 -6.71
C MET A 554 31.41 -14.68 -6.13
N LEU A 555 31.93 -13.63 -6.76
CA LEU A 555 33.26 -13.08 -6.45
C LEU A 555 33.20 -11.64 -5.89
N GLY A 556 32.19 -10.86 -6.27
CA GLY A 556 32.06 -9.46 -5.87
C GLY A 556 31.37 -9.23 -4.53
N ASP A 557 30.58 -10.20 -4.07
CA ASP A 557 29.74 -10.14 -2.87
C ASP A 557 29.81 -11.46 -2.07
N PRO A 558 29.47 -11.47 -0.76
CA PRO A 558 29.28 -12.70 0.00
C PRO A 558 28.19 -13.58 -0.62
N VAL A 559 28.38 -14.90 -0.61
CA VAL A 559 27.49 -15.88 -1.24
C VAL A 559 26.50 -16.52 -0.27
N VAL A 560 26.57 -16.18 1.01
CA VAL A 560 25.56 -16.55 2.01
C VAL A 560 24.16 -16.18 1.53
N ASN A 561 23.20 -17.07 1.77
CA ASN A 561 21.82 -16.99 1.33
C ASN A 561 21.59 -17.01 -0.19
N LEU A 562 22.61 -17.24 -1.04
CA LEU A 562 22.43 -17.37 -2.49
C LEU A 562 21.34 -18.41 -2.81
N PHE A 563 21.41 -19.57 -2.14
CA PHE A 563 20.48 -20.69 -2.28
C PHE A 563 19.50 -20.83 -1.09
N ALA A 564 19.29 -19.77 -0.30
CA ALA A 564 18.35 -19.80 0.82
C ALA A 564 16.95 -20.25 0.35
N GLY A 565 16.39 -21.23 1.08
CA GLY A 565 15.09 -21.85 0.79
C GLY A 565 15.11 -22.96 -0.27
N GLN A 566 16.27 -23.32 -0.83
CA GLN A 566 16.39 -24.35 -1.88
C GLN A 566 16.92 -25.69 -1.36
N PRO A 567 16.50 -26.83 -1.95
CA PRO A 567 17.07 -28.14 -1.64
C PRO A 567 18.58 -28.19 -1.90
N ARG A 568 19.38 -28.42 -0.85
CA ARG A 568 20.84 -28.40 -0.94
C ARG A 568 21.45 -29.62 -1.63
N GLU A 569 20.82 -30.80 -1.52
CA GLU A 569 21.36 -32.04 -2.08
C GLU A 569 21.46 -32.03 -3.61
N PRO A 570 20.41 -31.68 -4.38
CA PRO A 570 20.52 -31.60 -5.85
C PRO A 570 21.56 -30.57 -6.32
N LEU A 571 21.67 -29.44 -5.60
CA LEU A 571 22.66 -28.40 -5.89
C LEU A 571 24.09 -28.87 -5.61
N ARG A 572 24.30 -29.63 -4.53
CA ARG A 572 25.58 -30.24 -4.20
C ARG A 572 25.97 -31.27 -5.25
N ASP A 573 25.04 -32.11 -5.68
CA ASP A 573 25.29 -33.10 -6.72
C ASP A 573 25.68 -32.45 -8.05
N LEU A 574 24.98 -31.37 -8.46
CA LEU A 574 25.35 -30.58 -9.62
C LEU A 574 26.78 -30.02 -9.49
N ALA A 575 27.11 -29.41 -8.35
CA ALA A 575 28.44 -28.85 -8.10
C ALA A 575 29.55 -29.92 -8.12
N GLN A 576 29.25 -31.12 -7.61
CA GLN A 576 30.16 -32.27 -7.64
C GLN A 576 30.34 -32.82 -9.05
N GLU A 577 29.28 -32.93 -9.87
CA GLU A 577 29.42 -33.34 -11.28
C GLU A 577 30.25 -32.35 -12.09
N LEU A 578 30.07 -31.04 -11.86
CA LEU A 578 30.89 -29.99 -12.51
C LEU A 578 32.39 -30.13 -12.19
N CYS A 579 32.72 -30.70 -11.03
CA CYS A 579 34.10 -30.99 -10.64
C CYS A 579 34.70 -32.19 -11.38
N LYS A 580 33.89 -33.06 -12.00
CA LYS A 580 34.35 -34.25 -12.72
C LYS A 580 34.73 -33.91 -14.17
N GLN A 581 35.64 -34.68 -14.76
CA GLN A 581 36.12 -34.48 -16.14
C GLN A 581 35.27 -35.27 -17.16
N ASN A 582 33.95 -35.14 -17.08
CA ASN A 582 33.02 -36.05 -17.77
C ASN A 582 32.29 -35.41 -18.98
N GLY A 583 32.84 -34.35 -19.58
CA GLY A 583 32.39 -33.88 -20.90
C GLY A 583 30.97 -33.30 -21.02
N GLY A 584 30.22 -33.08 -19.93
CA GLY A 584 28.92 -32.40 -19.98
C GLY A 584 27.77 -33.03 -19.20
N ASP A 585 27.98 -34.19 -18.55
CA ASP A 585 26.97 -34.91 -17.76
C ASP A 585 26.28 -34.06 -16.69
N TRP A 586 26.97 -33.02 -16.19
CA TRP A 586 26.43 -32.04 -15.26
C TRP A 586 25.16 -31.34 -15.79
N ARG A 587 24.96 -31.26 -17.11
CA ARG A 587 23.74 -30.70 -17.73
C ARG A 587 22.48 -31.46 -17.33
N MET A 588 22.58 -32.78 -17.12
CA MET A 588 21.45 -33.58 -16.64
C MET A 588 21.02 -33.18 -15.22
N LYS A 589 21.92 -32.55 -14.45
CA LYS A 589 21.67 -32.06 -13.09
C LYS A 589 21.48 -30.54 -13.02
N SER A 590 21.60 -29.80 -14.13
CA SER A 590 21.60 -28.32 -14.11
C SER A 590 20.24 -27.73 -13.72
N THR A 591 19.16 -28.51 -13.84
CA THR A 591 17.81 -28.14 -13.40
C THR A 591 17.75 -27.80 -11.91
N ALA A 592 18.63 -28.37 -11.08
CA ALA A 592 18.76 -28.03 -9.68
C ALA A 592 19.05 -26.53 -9.46
N ALA A 593 19.78 -25.89 -10.39
CA ALA A 593 20.11 -24.48 -10.32
C ALA A 593 19.04 -23.54 -10.89
N ASN A 594 17.96 -24.06 -11.49
CA ASN A 594 16.86 -23.24 -12.04
C ASN A 594 16.20 -22.35 -10.97
N ALA A 595 16.36 -22.74 -9.71
CA ALA A 595 15.88 -21.98 -8.58
C ALA A 595 16.50 -20.57 -8.47
N VAL A 596 17.74 -20.40 -8.92
CA VAL A 596 18.48 -19.14 -8.84
C VAL A 596 18.77 -18.65 -10.26
N GLY A 597 18.04 -17.62 -10.68
CA GLY A 597 18.06 -17.09 -12.04
C GLY A 597 19.46 -16.75 -12.53
N ILE A 598 20.31 -16.16 -11.70
CA ILE A 598 21.71 -15.85 -12.06
C ILE A 598 22.47 -17.10 -12.50
N VAL A 599 22.32 -18.20 -11.75
CA VAL A 599 23.05 -19.45 -11.99
C VAL A 599 22.46 -20.17 -13.20
N ALA A 600 21.13 -20.22 -13.30
CA ALA A 600 20.42 -20.81 -14.43
C ALA A 600 20.76 -20.11 -15.77
N ASN A 601 20.68 -18.77 -15.77
CA ASN A 601 21.00 -17.94 -16.93
C ASN A 601 22.48 -18.09 -17.33
N PHE A 602 23.38 -18.17 -16.35
CA PHE A 602 24.79 -18.44 -16.58
C PHE A 602 24.99 -19.80 -17.28
N PHE A 603 24.38 -20.88 -16.80
CA PHE A 603 24.51 -22.18 -17.46
C PHE A 603 23.87 -22.20 -18.85
N ALA A 604 22.75 -21.52 -19.06
CA ALA A 604 22.09 -21.46 -20.35
C ALA A 604 22.97 -20.81 -21.45
N ARG A 605 23.74 -19.77 -21.10
CA ARG A 605 24.59 -19.04 -22.07
C ARG A 605 26.04 -19.53 -22.10
N ILE A 606 26.62 -19.83 -20.94
CA ILE A 606 28.04 -20.20 -20.81
C ILE A 606 28.24 -21.73 -20.83
N GLY A 607 27.16 -22.52 -20.72
CA GLY A 607 27.22 -23.99 -20.72
C GLY A 607 27.97 -24.63 -21.89
N PRO A 608 27.87 -24.15 -23.14
CA PRO A 608 28.70 -24.65 -24.24
C PRO A 608 30.20 -24.47 -24.00
N LEU A 609 30.61 -23.31 -23.46
CA LEU A 609 32.01 -23.04 -23.12
C LEU A 609 32.50 -23.97 -21.99
N LEU A 610 31.66 -24.21 -20.96
CA LEU A 610 32.01 -25.11 -19.86
C LEU A 610 32.24 -26.55 -20.32
N CYS A 611 31.50 -27.02 -21.32
CA CYS A 611 31.71 -28.36 -21.89
C CYS A 611 33.05 -28.48 -22.63
N ASN A 612 33.52 -27.39 -23.25
CA ASN A 612 34.77 -27.36 -24.00
C ASN A 612 35.99 -27.08 -23.13
N GLU A 613 35.81 -26.50 -21.94
CA GLU A 613 36.89 -26.14 -21.01
C GLU A 613 36.74 -26.87 -19.65
N PRO A 614 37.23 -28.11 -19.50
CA PRO A 614 37.12 -28.88 -18.27
C PRO A 614 37.69 -28.17 -17.03
N ALA A 615 38.75 -27.38 -17.19
CA ALA A 615 39.34 -26.60 -16.09
C ALA A 615 38.43 -25.46 -15.60
N LEU A 616 37.70 -24.80 -16.51
CA LEU A 616 36.72 -23.78 -16.16
C LEU A 616 35.49 -24.44 -15.53
N CYS A 617 35.02 -25.57 -16.06
CA CYS A 617 33.95 -26.36 -15.48
C CYS A 617 34.25 -26.76 -14.02
N ASN A 618 35.44 -27.30 -13.77
CA ASN A 618 35.90 -27.65 -12.41
C ASN A 618 35.95 -26.41 -11.48
N THR A 619 36.41 -25.28 -12.01
CA THR A 619 36.43 -24.01 -11.28
C THR A 619 35.03 -23.57 -10.87
N ILE A 620 34.06 -23.60 -11.79
CA ILE A 620 32.66 -23.28 -11.48
C ILE A 620 32.08 -24.26 -10.46
N GLY A 621 32.35 -25.57 -10.61
CA GLY A 621 31.92 -26.60 -9.67
C GLY A 621 32.42 -26.36 -8.25
N ALA A 622 33.72 -26.05 -8.08
CA ALA A 622 34.31 -25.77 -6.78
C ALA A 622 33.72 -24.52 -6.11
N LEU A 623 33.49 -23.45 -6.90
CA LEU A 623 32.89 -22.22 -6.40
C LEU A 623 31.42 -22.41 -5.99
N LEU A 624 30.65 -23.14 -6.79
CA LEU A 624 29.25 -23.47 -6.48
C LEU A 624 29.13 -24.39 -5.27
N LEU A 625 30.02 -25.37 -5.12
CA LEU A 625 30.03 -26.25 -3.96
C LEU A 625 30.18 -25.45 -2.66
N PHE A 626 31.11 -24.49 -2.62
CA PHE A 626 31.24 -23.59 -1.49
C PHE A 626 29.97 -22.76 -1.26
N ALA A 627 29.38 -22.19 -2.31
CA ALA A 627 28.16 -21.39 -2.18
C ALA A 627 26.94 -22.19 -1.69
N VAL A 628 26.88 -23.50 -1.98
CA VAL A 628 25.83 -24.40 -1.48
C VAL A 628 26.05 -24.76 -0.01
N GLU A 629 27.30 -24.88 0.43
CA GLU A 629 27.66 -25.33 1.79
C GLU A 629 27.77 -24.19 2.79
N VAL A 630 28.07 -22.96 2.34
CA VAL A 630 28.29 -21.80 3.21
C VAL A 630 27.11 -21.52 4.15
N ASP A 631 25.87 -21.76 3.71
CA ASP A 631 24.70 -21.53 4.55
C ASP A 631 24.67 -22.46 5.76
N LYS A 632 25.17 -23.69 5.61
CA LYS A 632 25.36 -24.62 6.73
C LYS A 632 26.46 -24.11 7.66
N SER A 633 27.58 -23.65 7.13
CA SER A 633 28.68 -23.10 7.94
C SER A 633 28.21 -21.90 8.76
N VAL A 634 27.38 -21.02 8.18
CA VAL A 634 26.80 -19.87 8.89
C VAL A 634 25.83 -20.34 9.99
N ASP A 635 25.01 -21.36 9.73
CA ASP A 635 24.12 -21.95 10.73
C ASP A 635 24.92 -22.50 11.93
N ASP A 636 26.00 -23.24 11.66
CA ASP A 636 26.89 -23.84 12.66
C ASP A 636 27.68 -22.77 13.46
N ASP A 637 28.18 -21.74 12.77
CA ASP A 637 28.86 -20.59 13.38
C ASP A 637 27.93 -19.80 14.29
N PHE A 638 26.69 -19.54 13.85
CA PHE A 638 25.68 -18.86 14.65
C PHE A 638 25.37 -19.65 15.92
N GLN A 639 25.16 -20.97 15.81
CA GLN A 639 24.90 -21.83 16.97
C GLN A 639 26.09 -21.85 17.94
N THR A 640 27.31 -21.93 17.41
CA THR A 640 28.54 -21.91 18.20
C THR A 640 28.70 -20.57 18.92
N ALA A 641 28.47 -19.46 18.22
CA ALA A 641 28.53 -18.12 18.80
C ALA A 641 27.46 -17.91 19.89
N ALA A 642 26.22 -18.34 19.63
CA ALA A 642 25.12 -18.26 20.59
C ALA A 642 25.37 -19.11 21.83
N LYS A 643 25.90 -20.33 21.67
CA LYS A 643 26.30 -21.19 22.79
C LYS A 643 27.42 -20.55 23.61
N LYS A 644 28.46 -20.04 22.94
CA LYS A 644 29.57 -19.34 23.61
C LYS A 644 29.09 -18.10 24.37
N ALA A 645 28.16 -17.34 23.81
CA ALA A 645 27.54 -16.20 24.48
C ALA A 645 26.73 -16.64 25.70
N SER A 646 25.95 -17.72 25.58
CA SER A 646 25.22 -18.33 26.69
C SER A 646 26.13 -18.79 27.81
N ASP A 647 27.23 -19.48 27.49
CA ASP A 647 28.23 -19.93 28.47
C ASP A 647 28.92 -18.74 29.17
N ALA A 648 29.00 -17.59 28.49
CA ALA A 648 29.48 -16.33 29.04
C ALA A 648 28.40 -15.49 29.78
N GLY A 649 27.20 -16.06 29.99
CA GLY A 649 26.11 -15.42 30.72
C GLY A 649 25.14 -14.56 29.89
N GLN A 650 25.21 -14.62 28.55
CA GLN A 650 24.30 -13.94 27.61
C GLN A 650 23.46 -14.97 26.85
N SER A 651 22.52 -15.63 27.55
CA SER A 651 21.73 -16.74 26.99
C SER A 651 20.53 -16.29 26.15
N GLU A 652 20.19 -15.00 26.12
CA GLU A 652 18.92 -14.50 25.60
C GLU A 652 18.67 -14.88 24.14
N THR A 653 19.71 -14.85 23.30
CA THR A 653 19.60 -15.20 21.88
C THR A 653 19.39 -16.70 21.68
N LEU A 654 20.12 -17.52 22.44
CA LEU A 654 20.02 -18.97 22.38
C LEU A 654 18.66 -19.44 22.88
N ASP A 655 18.22 -18.92 24.03
CA ASP A 655 16.93 -19.27 24.65
C ASP A 655 15.76 -18.84 23.76
N PHE A 656 15.84 -17.65 23.16
CA PHE A 656 14.84 -17.17 22.21
C PHE A 656 14.76 -18.08 20.98
N CYS A 657 15.89 -18.36 20.33
CA CYS A 657 15.92 -19.20 19.14
C CYS A 657 15.46 -20.64 19.45
N LYS A 658 15.80 -21.18 20.62
CA LYS A 658 15.39 -22.53 21.04
C LYS A 658 13.89 -22.62 21.30
N ARG A 659 13.31 -21.63 21.99
CA ARG A 659 11.88 -21.62 22.33
C ARG A 659 11.01 -21.37 21.10
N TRP A 660 11.41 -20.45 20.24
CA TRP A 660 10.55 -19.94 19.15
C TRP A 660 10.96 -20.43 17.76
N LEU A 661 11.72 -21.53 17.66
CA LEU A 661 12.29 -22.05 16.41
C LEU A 661 11.22 -22.44 15.39
N GLY A 662 10.27 -23.27 15.81
CA GLY A 662 9.29 -23.91 14.94
C GLY A 662 8.09 -23.01 14.61
N VAL A 663 6.97 -23.66 14.26
CA VAL A 663 5.67 -23.00 14.13
C VAL A 663 5.11 -22.72 15.51
N THR A 664 4.91 -21.44 15.84
CA THR A 664 4.50 -21.01 17.19
C THR A 664 3.04 -20.55 17.19
N THR A 665 2.40 -20.53 18.37
CA THR A 665 0.96 -20.21 18.48
C THR A 665 0.68 -18.99 19.35
N PRO A 666 -0.46 -18.30 19.15
CA PRO A 666 -0.85 -17.19 20.03
C PRO A 666 -0.98 -17.61 21.49
N LYS A 667 -1.50 -18.82 21.76
CA LYS A 667 -1.64 -19.35 23.13
C LYS A 667 -0.29 -19.47 23.85
N GLU A 668 0.74 -19.90 23.13
CA GLU A 668 2.10 -20.00 23.68
C GLU A 668 2.69 -18.62 23.99
N TYR A 669 2.46 -17.65 23.10
CA TYR A 669 2.83 -16.26 23.32
C TYR A 669 2.09 -15.64 24.52
N ASP A 670 0.78 -15.85 24.64
CA ASP A 670 -0.03 -15.31 25.72
C ASP A 670 0.45 -15.83 27.08
N LYS A 671 0.78 -17.13 27.16
CA LYS A 671 1.39 -17.73 28.35
C LYS A 671 2.72 -17.05 28.69
N PHE A 672 3.60 -16.87 27.70
CA PHE A 672 4.86 -16.15 27.89
C PHE A 672 4.65 -14.72 28.39
N ALA A 673 3.73 -13.98 27.76
CA ALA A 673 3.47 -12.58 28.08
C ALA A 673 2.89 -12.39 29.48
N ALA A 674 2.07 -13.35 29.96
CA ALA A 674 1.53 -13.36 31.31
C ALA A 674 2.59 -13.61 32.40
N GLU A 675 3.61 -14.41 32.08
CA GLU A 675 4.68 -14.80 33.01
C GLU A 675 5.85 -13.79 33.00
N HIS A 676 6.20 -13.23 31.84
CA HIS A 676 7.42 -12.45 31.68
C HIS A 676 7.31 -11.02 32.27
N PRO A 677 8.24 -10.59 33.15
CA PRO A 677 8.15 -9.30 33.86
C PRO A 677 7.96 -8.06 32.97
N ALA A 678 8.63 -8.03 31.81
CA ALA A 678 8.52 -6.91 30.86
C ALA A 678 7.18 -6.83 30.10
N PHE A 679 6.45 -7.95 29.99
CA PHE A 679 5.22 -8.08 29.20
C PHE A 679 3.98 -8.15 30.09
N LYS A 680 4.12 -8.64 31.32
CA LYS A 680 3.04 -8.79 32.29
C LYS A 680 2.34 -7.46 32.54
N ASN A 681 1.00 -7.50 32.58
CA ASN A 681 0.12 -6.34 32.82
C ASN A 681 0.25 -5.20 31.78
N LYS A 682 0.77 -5.48 30.58
CA LYS A 682 0.78 -4.53 29.46
C LYS A 682 -0.45 -4.72 28.59
N ALA A 683 -1.03 -3.61 28.11
CA ALA A 683 -2.22 -3.62 27.25
C ALA A 683 -1.86 -3.93 25.78
N LEU A 684 -1.36 -5.15 25.51
CA LEU A 684 -0.82 -5.54 24.20
C LEU A 684 -1.88 -5.75 23.12
N ASP A 685 -3.15 -5.96 23.51
CA ASP A 685 -4.28 -6.08 22.57
C ASP A 685 -4.91 -4.73 22.19
N SER A 686 -4.55 -3.65 22.89
CA SER A 686 -5.10 -2.32 22.62
C SER A 686 -4.31 -1.63 21.52
N SER A 687 -4.91 -1.49 20.33
CA SER A 687 -4.32 -0.73 19.21
C SER A 687 -3.97 0.71 19.56
N TYR A 688 -4.66 1.33 20.52
CA TYR A 688 -4.37 2.69 20.99
C TYR A 688 -3.19 2.76 21.98
N ALA A 689 -2.82 1.64 22.62
CA ALA A 689 -1.66 1.58 23.51
C ALA A 689 -0.40 1.15 22.76
N THR A 690 -0.53 0.22 21.81
CA THR A 690 0.57 -0.32 21.02
C THR A 690 0.83 0.48 19.75
N PHE A 691 -0.14 1.27 19.27
CA PHE A 691 -0.14 1.95 17.98
C PHE A 691 0.14 0.99 16.82
N GLU A 692 -0.54 -0.16 16.86
CA GLU A 692 -0.50 -1.16 15.80
C GLU A 692 -1.87 -1.83 15.68
N PHE A 693 -2.17 -2.32 14.48
CA PHE A 693 -3.40 -3.07 14.24
C PHE A 693 -3.12 -4.21 13.27
N PHE A 694 -3.40 -5.42 13.74
CA PHE A 694 -3.32 -6.66 12.98
C PHE A 694 -4.61 -7.43 13.26
N GLY A 695 -5.63 -7.18 12.42
CA GLY A 695 -7.00 -7.65 12.67
C GLY A 695 -7.07 -9.16 12.90
N PHE A 696 -6.29 -9.92 12.12
CA PHE A 696 -6.23 -11.38 12.19
C PHE A 696 -4.90 -11.92 12.76
N LEU A 697 -3.76 -11.34 12.39
CA LEU A 697 -2.44 -11.84 12.79
C LEU A 697 -2.11 -11.50 14.25
N LYS A 698 -2.49 -12.42 15.14
CA LYS A 698 -2.16 -12.35 16.58
C LYS A 698 -0.64 -12.50 16.80
N ARG A 699 -0.20 -12.09 17.99
CA ARG A 699 1.20 -12.21 18.39
C ARG A 699 1.54 -13.68 18.63
N VAL A 700 2.64 -14.16 18.06
CA VAL A 700 3.10 -15.56 18.20
C VAL A 700 4.54 -15.68 18.70
N ARG A 701 5.27 -14.57 18.76
CA ARG A 701 6.61 -14.46 19.36
C ARG A 701 6.78 -13.08 20.01
N PRO A 702 7.67 -12.93 21.00
CA PRO A 702 8.04 -11.63 21.55
C PRO A 702 8.71 -10.74 20.51
N ALA A 703 8.43 -9.43 20.58
CA ALA A 703 9.14 -8.45 19.78
C ALA A 703 10.64 -8.45 20.14
N ILE A 704 11.49 -8.13 19.17
CA ILE A 704 12.93 -7.99 19.35
C ILE A 704 13.35 -6.56 19.01
N PHE A 705 14.42 -6.07 19.65
CA PHE A 705 14.98 -4.78 19.32
C PHE A 705 16.50 -4.78 19.36
N THR A 706 17.08 -3.78 18.69
CA THR A 706 18.52 -3.52 18.70
C THR A 706 18.81 -2.19 19.41
N PRO A 707 19.63 -2.19 20.47
CA PRO A 707 20.03 -0.96 21.14
C PRO A 707 20.70 -0.02 20.16
N ARG A 708 20.32 1.25 20.19
CA ARG A 708 20.99 2.28 19.40
C ARG A 708 22.42 2.42 19.86
N ALA A 709 23.37 2.31 18.94
CA ALA A 709 24.76 2.65 19.22
C ALA A 709 24.81 4.12 19.66
N LYS A 710 25.15 4.37 20.93
CA LYS A 710 25.48 5.73 21.38
C LYS A 710 26.67 6.18 20.53
N THR A 711 26.52 7.25 19.77
CA THR A 711 27.63 7.86 19.04
C THR A 711 28.74 8.11 20.06
N ARG A 712 29.84 7.33 20.02
CA ARG A 712 31.04 7.66 20.80
C ARG A 712 31.42 9.07 20.37
N LYS A 713 31.29 10.04 21.28
CA LYS A 713 31.96 11.34 21.15
C LYS A 713 33.45 11.00 21.06
N ARG A 714 33.97 10.78 19.85
CA ARG A 714 35.43 10.77 19.64
C ARG A 714 35.88 12.16 20.09
N ALA A 715 36.79 12.17 21.06
CA ALA A 715 37.43 13.38 21.53
C ALA A 715 37.88 14.19 20.31
N ALA A 716 37.61 15.49 20.34
CA ALA A 716 37.92 16.40 19.26
C ALA A 716 39.44 16.41 19.05
N SER A 717 39.92 15.72 18.01
CA SER A 717 41.22 15.99 17.42
C SER A 717 41.12 15.98 15.90
N HIS A 718 41.28 17.20 15.40
CA HIS A 718 41.63 17.67 14.07
C HIS A 718 40.71 17.42 12.87
N ALA A 719 40.27 18.56 12.35
CA ALA A 719 39.39 18.75 11.23
C ALA A 719 40.11 18.57 9.88
N GLY A 720 39.37 18.01 8.93
CA GLY A 720 39.45 18.36 7.52
C GLY A 720 38.01 18.54 7.03
N GLY A 721 37.68 19.75 6.58
CA GLY A 721 36.31 20.17 6.25
C GLY A 721 35.69 19.33 5.14
N GLY A 722 34.71 18.51 5.50
CA GLY A 722 33.75 17.91 4.60
C GLY A 722 32.45 17.77 5.37
N GLY A 723 31.36 18.37 4.86
CA GLY A 723 30.07 18.36 5.52
C GLY A 723 29.70 16.96 5.99
N ARG A 724 29.52 16.79 7.31
CA ARG A 724 29.07 15.54 7.93
C ARG A 724 27.65 15.25 7.43
N ARG A 725 27.52 14.45 6.37
CA ARG A 725 26.23 13.83 6.02
C ARG A 725 25.83 12.88 7.15
N LYS A 726 24.78 13.24 7.90
CA LYS A 726 24.11 12.33 8.86
C LYS A 726 23.44 11.21 8.04
N GLY A 727 24.08 10.05 7.94
CA GLY A 727 23.48 8.86 7.31
C GLY A 727 22.18 8.44 8.02
N SER A 728 21.29 7.74 7.30
CA SER A 728 20.05 7.20 7.85
C SER A 728 20.30 6.16 8.95
N GLN A 729 19.29 5.90 9.78
CA GLN A 729 19.41 4.95 10.89
C GLN A 729 19.79 3.55 10.41
N ALA A 730 19.21 3.10 9.30
CA ALA A 730 19.57 1.84 8.65
C ALA A 730 21.05 1.78 8.23
N VAL A 731 21.74 2.90 7.97
CA VAL A 731 23.20 2.94 7.68
C VAL A 731 24.03 2.80 8.96
N GLN A 732 23.50 3.23 10.12
CA GLN A 732 24.18 3.08 11.40
C GLN A 732 24.02 1.67 11.99
N GLU A 733 22.89 1.01 11.69
CA GLU A 733 22.57 -0.36 12.15
C GLU A 733 23.38 -1.44 11.41
N ASP A 734 23.90 -1.15 10.20
CA ASP A 734 24.84 -1.99 9.46
C ASP A 734 25.85 -1.12 8.67
N ALA A 735 26.99 -0.81 9.30
CA ALA A 735 28.06 0.00 8.70
C ALA A 735 28.82 -0.70 7.56
N GLY A 736 28.62 -2.01 7.39
CA GLY A 736 29.22 -2.80 6.30
C GLY A 736 28.34 -2.85 5.05
N ASP A 737 27.16 -2.24 5.06
CA ASP A 737 26.25 -2.21 3.92
C ASP A 737 26.40 -0.96 3.05
N ARG A 738 26.26 -1.18 1.74
CA ARG A 738 26.40 -0.17 0.68
C ARG A 738 25.05 0.43 0.28
N CYS A 739 23.95 -0.12 0.80
CA CYS A 739 22.61 0.40 0.64
C CYS A 739 22.41 1.68 1.46
N ALA A 740 22.29 2.83 0.79
CA ALA A 740 21.97 4.11 1.42
C ALA A 740 20.60 4.60 0.93
N LYS A 741 19.54 4.33 1.71
CA LYS A 741 18.26 5.03 1.60
C LYS A 741 18.18 6.05 2.74
N SER A 742 18.08 7.33 2.42
CA SER A 742 17.86 8.39 3.41
C SER A 742 16.37 8.63 3.59
N PHE A 743 15.85 8.38 4.79
CA PHE A 743 14.48 8.71 5.12
C PHE A 743 14.39 10.19 5.52
N PRO A 744 13.49 10.99 4.91
CA PRO A 744 13.20 12.33 5.38
C PRO A 744 12.79 12.29 6.85
N LYS A 745 13.37 13.17 7.67
CA LYS A 745 12.98 13.32 9.06
C LYS A 745 12.18 14.61 9.19
N HIS A 746 10.92 14.49 9.56
CA HIS A 746 10.17 15.64 10.07
C HIS A 746 10.35 15.68 11.60
N SER A 747 10.59 16.86 12.18
CA SER A 747 10.84 17.01 13.62
C SER A 747 9.58 16.88 14.47
N GLN A 748 8.40 17.14 13.90
CA GLN A 748 7.13 17.24 14.63
C GLN A 748 6.11 16.13 14.30
N LEU A 749 6.35 15.33 13.26
CA LEU A 749 5.44 14.22 12.87
C LEU A 749 6.07 12.88 13.26
N THR A 750 5.23 11.89 13.52
CA THR A 750 5.66 10.50 13.54
C THR A 750 6.34 10.13 12.21
N ALA A 751 7.30 9.22 12.26
CA ALA A 751 8.12 8.85 11.09
C ALA A 751 7.32 8.12 10.01
N GLY A 752 6.12 7.62 10.32
CA GLY A 752 5.22 7.00 9.36
C GLY A 752 4.49 5.76 9.90
N VAL A 753 4.11 4.86 8.99
CA VAL A 753 3.55 3.54 9.29
C VAL A 753 4.28 2.46 8.49
N PHE A 754 4.52 1.31 9.12
CA PHE A 754 4.91 0.08 8.44
C PHE A 754 3.67 -0.72 8.12
N ASN A 755 3.42 -1.02 6.84
CA ASN A 755 2.36 -1.93 6.44
C ASN A 755 2.94 -3.30 6.07
N ILE A 756 2.17 -4.35 6.34
CA ILE A 756 2.42 -5.70 5.81
C ILE A 756 1.31 -6.01 4.82
N VAL A 757 1.68 -6.26 3.57
CA VAL A 757 0.74 -6.42 2.45
C VAL A 757 1.10 -7.70 1.70
N CYS A 758 0.11 -8.47 1.24
CA CYS A 758 0.37 -9.60 0.34
C CYS A 758 0.38 -9.14 -1.14
N PRO A 759 0.89 -9.94 -2.08
CA PRO A 759 0.90 -9.61 -3.51
C PRO A 759 -0.47 -9.27 -4.12
N HIS A 760 -1.57 -9.66 -3.49
CA HIS A 760 -2.95 -9.34 -3.89
C HIS A 760 -3.48 -8.01 -3.35
N VAL A 761 -2.59 -7.14 -2.82
CA VAL A 761 -2.93 -5.81 -2.29
C VAL A 761 -3.82 -5.85 -1.04
N VAL A 762 -3.91 -7.01 -0.37
CA VAL A 762 -4.58 -7.12 0.94
C VAL A 762 -3.58 -6.77 2.04
N THR A 763 -3.91 -5.76 2.83
CA THR A 763 -3.10 -5.34 3.99
C THR A 763 -3.43 -6.22 5.19
N MET A 764 -2.45 -6.92 5.75
CA MET A 764 -2.65 -7.82 6.90
C MET A 764 -2.59 -7.07 8.24
N GLY A 765 -1.93 -5.91 8.24
CA GLY A 765 -1.91 -4.99 9.37
C GLY A 765 -0.83 -3.92 9.22
N PHE A 766 -0.73 -3.06 10.23
CA PHE A 766 0.25 -1.98 10.26
C PHE A 766 0.75 -1.67 11.67
N ARG A 767 1.91 -1.00 11.74
CA ARG A 767 2.51 -0.47 12.97
C ARG A 767 2.97 0.97 12.75
N VAL A 768 2.64 1.87 13.67
CA VAL A 768 3.13 3.26 13.63
C VAL A 768 4.61 3.33 14.01
N MET A 769 5.37 4.08 13.22
CA MET A 769 6.77 4.40 13.45
C MET A 769 6.89 5.75 14.15
N PHE A 770 7.36 5.75 15.40
CA PHE A 770 7.63 6.98 16.16
C PHE A 770 9.02 7.54 15.88
N GLN A 771 9.89 6.74 15.30
CA GLN A 771 11.27 7.06 15.00
C GLN A 771 11.59 6.54 13.62
N ALA A 772 12.71 6.99 13.04
CA ALA A 772 13.09 6.60 11.68
C ALA A 772 13.09 5.08 11.51
N GLU A 773 12.67 4.66 10.32
CA GLU A 773 12.57 3.26 9.90
C GLU A 773 13.80 2.45 10.34
N SER A 774 13.55 1.42 11.16
CA SER A 774 14.58 0.49 11.63
C SER A 774 14.37 -0.87 10.98
N VAL A 775 15.50 -1.46 10.56
CA VAL A 775 15.51 -2.80 9.96
C VAL A 775 15.15 -3.86 10.99
N ALA A 776 15.54 -3.64 12.25
CA ALA A 776 15.20 -4.52 13.36
C ALA A 776 13.70 -4.51 13.65
N ASP A 777 13.04 -3.35 13.53
CA ASP A 777 11.59 -3.24 13.75
C ASP A 777 10.81 -4.02 12.67
N ALA A 778 11.25 -3.96 11.41
CA ALA A 778 10.66 -4.74 10.31
C ALA A 778 10.85 -6.24 10.51
N LEU A 779 12.06 -6.69 10.87
CA LEU A 779 12.32 -8.09 11.19
C LEU A 779 11.49 -8.57 12.40
N SER A 780 11.40 -7.75 13.45
CA SER A 780 10.59 -8.04 14.63
C SER A 780 9.12 -8.23 14.25
N LEU A 781 8.57 -7.36 13.41
CA LEU A 781 7.19 -7.48 12.93
C LEU A 781 6.91 -8.84 12.26
N VAL A 782 7.83 -9.32 11.43
CA VAL A 782 7.70 -10.63 10.77
C VAL A 782 7.71 -11.76 11.80
N LEU A 783 8.64 -11.72 12.76
CA LEU A 783 8.72 -12.75 13.81
C LEU A 783 7.49 -12.75 14.73
N GLU A 784 6.97 -11.56 15.06
CA GLU A 784 5.85 -11.36 15.98
C GLU A 784 4.52 -11.88 15.44
N ARG A 785 4.30 -11.86 14.12
CA ARG A 785 2.97 -11.99 13.51
C ARG A 785 2.71 -13.27 12.75
N PHE A 786 3.76 -13.96 12.31
CA PHE A 786 3.64 -15.12 11.44
C PHE A 786 4.00 -16.43 12.17
N PRO A 787 3.04 -17.34 12.42
CA PRO A 787 3.32 -18.67 13.01
C PRO A 787 4.43 -19.41 12.27
N SER A 788 4.28 -19.53 10.95
CA SER A 788 5.30 -19.98 10.02
C SER A 788 5.76 -18.75 9.23
N LEU A 789 7.07 -18.51 9.14
CA LEU A 789 7.54 -17.30 8.47
C LEU A 789 7.28 -17.40 6.96
N PRO A 790 6.93 -16.29 6.29
CA PRO A 790 6.75 -16.28 4.84
C PRO A 790 8.00 -16.77 4.11
N ARG A 791 7.81 -17.55 3.06
CA ARG A 791 8.90 -18.07 2.22
C ARG A 791 9.74 -16.93 1.62
N VAL A 792 9.08 -15.86 1.17
CA VAL A 792 9.76 -14.67 0.62
C VAL A 792 9.19 -13.39 1.22
N VAL A 793 10.11 -12.53 1.68
CA VAL A 793 9.79 -11.19 2.18
C VAL A 793 10.40 -10.14 1.24
N PHE A 794 9.55 -9.36 0.59
CA PHE A 794 9.96 -8.22 -0.22
C PHE A 794 10.07 -6.96 0.62
N TYR A 795 11.20 -6.27 0.52
CA TYR A 795 11.44 -5.03 1.26
C TYR A 795 12.55 -4.20 0.61
N ASP A 796 12.40 -2.87 0.60
CA ASP A 796 13.38 -1.95 0.00
C ASP A 796 14.79 -2.10 0.55
N VAL A 797 14.93 -2.39 1.85
CA VAL A 797 16.23 -2.61 2.49
C VAL A 797 16.38 -4.07 2.95
N ALA A 798 15.87 -5.01 2.14
CA ALA A 798 15.95 -6.45 2.38
C ALA A 798 17.37 -6.95 2.70
N CYS A 799 18.41 -6.40 2.05
CA CYS A 799 19.81 -6.76 2.32
C CYS A 799 20.23 -6.51 3.77
N LYS A 800 19.75 -5.43 4.39
CA LYS A 800 20.02 -5.13 5.80
C LYS A 800 19.22 -6.02 6.71
N MET A 801 17.97 -6.30 6.35
CA MET A 801 17.09 -7.14 7.12
C MET A 801 17.63 -8.56 7.22
N ASP A 802 18.10 -9.09 6.10
CA ASP A 802 18.76 -10.38 6.01
C ASP A 802 20.00 -10.45 6.91
N ARG A 803 20.91 -9.47 6.80
CA ARG A 803 22.12 -9.41 7.65
C ARG A 803 21.80 -9.26 9.14
N ASN A 804 20.83 -8.42 9.49
CA ASN A 804 20.39 -8.28 10.88
C ASN A 804 19.82 -9.61 11.41
N GLY A 805 19.03 -10.29 10.57
CA GLY A 805 18.49 -11.61 10.83
C GLY A 805 19.57 -12.67 11.06
N MET A 806 20.56 -12.74 10.18
CA MET A 806 21.72 -13.63 10.32
C MET A 806 22.47 -13.45 11.64
N GLN A 807 22.55 -12.23 12.16
CA GLN A 807 23.29 -11.94 13.38
C GLN A 807 22.52 -12.27 14.67
N ARG A 808 21.21 -12.50 14.61
CA ARG A 808 20.35 -12.52 15.81
C ARG A 808 19.34 -13.67 15.84
N VAL A 809 18.83 -14.10 14.70
CA VAL A 809 17.74 -15.08 14.59
C VAL A 809 17.96 -16.05 13.43
N ARG A 810 19.24 -16.30 13.06
CA ARG A 810 19.61 -17.18 11.93
C ARG A 810 18.93 -18.54 12.01
N SER A 811 18.93 -19.18 13.18
CA SER A 811 18.30 -20.49 13.36
C SER A 811 16.83 -20.50 12.96
N ILE A 812 16.07 -19.44 13.28
CA ILE A 812 14.65 -19.33 12.92
C ILE A 812 14.50 -19.12 11.41
N LEU A 813 15.27 -18.19 10.83
CA LEU A 813 15.20 -17.91 9.39
C LEU A 813 15.56 -19.13 8.55
N SER A 814 16.61 -19.86 8.93
CA SER A 814 17.02 -21.10 8.25
C SER A 814 16.00 -22.22 8.43
N HIS A 815 15.42 -22.37 9.63
CA HIS A 815 14.41 -23.40 9.89
C HIS A 815 13.14 -23.22 9.04
N HIS A 816 12.68 -21.96 8.86
CA HIS A 816 11.51 -21.64 8.02
C HIS A 816 11.86 -21.43 6.53
N GLY A 817 13.15 -21.48 6.16
CA GLY A 817 13.58 -21.31 4.76
C GLY A 817 13.30 -19.91 4.17
N VAL A 818 13.37 -18.86 5.00
CA VAL A 818 13.01 -17.49 4.61
C VAL A 818 14.03 -16.89 3.65
N ARG A 819 13.54 -16.28 2.56
CA ARG A 819 14.35 -15.49 1.63
C ARG A 819 13.93 -14.02 1.67
N PHE A 820 14.92 -13.12 1.73
CA PHE A 820 14.69 -11.69 1.61
C PHE A 820 15.00 -11.23 0.19
N CYS A 821 14.10 -10.47 -0.43
CA CYS A 821 14.28 -9.90 -1.76
C CYS A 821 13.99 -8.40 -1.73
N LEU A 822 14.69 -7.65 -2.57
CA LEU A 822 14.35 -6.24 -2.82
C LEU A 822 13.00 -6.17 -3.51
N ASP A 823 12.26 -5.09 -3.26
CA ASP A 823 11.14 -4.76 -4.12
C ASP A 823 11.64 -4.42 -5.54
N ARG A 824 10.97 -4.95 -6.57
CA ARG A 824 11.36 -4.83 -7.99
C ARG A 824 11.41 -3.38 -8.46
N ALA A 825 10.53 -2.50 -7.97
CA ALA A 825 10.59 -1.07 -8.30
C ALA A 825 11.90 -0.43 -7.83
N HIS A 826 12.31 -0.80 -6.61
CA HIS A 826 13.45 -0.22 -5.92
C HIS A 826 14.78 -0.91 -6.27
N ALA A 827 14.77 -2.17 -6.72
CA ALA A 827 15.96 -2.96 -7.03
C ALA A 827 16.92 -2.26 -8.00
N LYS A 828 16.42 -1.52 -9.01
CA LYS A 828 17.24 -0.82 -10.01
C LYS A 828 18.13 0.27 -9.42
N GLY A 829 17.73 0.89 -8.31
CA GLY A 829 18.49 1.95 -7.65
C GLY A 829 19.53 1.43 -6.64
N HIS A 830 19.55 0.12 -6.36
CA HIS A 830 20.40 -0.46 -5.32
C HIS A 830 21.75 -0.95 -5.86
N THR A 831 22.82 -0.69 -5.10
CA THR A 831 24.19 -1.18 -5.39
C THR A 831 24.55 -2.48 -4.66
N CYS A 832 23.55 -3.11 -4.06
CA CYS A 832 23.64 -4.31 -3.23
C CYS A 832 24.04 -5.55 -4.04
N SER A 833 24.16 -6.70 -3.35
CA SER A 833 24.35 -7.98 -4.03
C SER A 833 23.14 -8.31 -4.90
N CYS A 834 23.39 -8.87 -6.08
CA CYS A 834 22.34 -9.36 -6.97
C CYS A 834 21.58 -10.56 -6.40
N VAL A 835 22.07 -11.19 -5.32
CA VAL A 835 21.36 -12.21 -4.54
C VAL A 835 19.99 -11.73 -4.06
N TYR A 836 19.87 -10.43 -3.79
CA TYR A 836 18.62 -9.83 -3.32
C TYR A 836 17.72 -9.32 -4.45
N ASN A 837 18.16 -9.39 -5.72
CA ASN A 837 17.35 -8.92 -6.84
C ASN A 837 16.22 -9.94 -7.11
N PRO A 838 14.94 -9.53 -7.11
CA PRO A 838 13.84 -10.44 -7.39
C PRO A 838 13.93 -11.09 -8.78
N ASP A 839 14.46 -10.39 -9.79
CA ASP A 839 14.58 -10.91 -11.16
C ASP A 839 15.65 -11.99 -11.30
N GLU A 840 16.50 -12.12 -10.30
CA GLU A 840 17.55 -13.13 -10.23
C GLU A 840 17.11 -14.37 -9.44
N SER A 841 15.84 -14.42 -9.01
CA SER A 841 15.23 -15.50 -8.24
C SER A 841 13.85 -15.89 -8.80
N LEU A 842 13.69 -15.89 -10.14
CA LEU A 842 12.39 -16.09 -10.79
C LEU A 842 11.66 -17.39 -10.42
N SER A 843 12.35 -18.45 -10.06
CA SER A 843 11.69 -19.68 -9.60
C SER A 843 10.76 -19.45 -8.40
N VAL A 844 11.07 -18.46 -7.56
CA VAL A 844 10.31 -18.09 -6.38
C VAL A 844 9.59 -16.75 -6.56
N THR A 845 10.02 -15.85 -7.44
CA THR A 845 9.41 -14.52 -7.61
C THR A 845 8.57 -14.35 -8.88
N ASN A 846 8.59 -15.31 -9.81
CA ASN A 846 7.81 -15.21 -11.04
C ASN A 846 6.31 -15.21 -10.74
N CYS A 847 5.54 -14.45 -11.53
CA CYS A 847 4.11 -14.21 -11.33
C CYS A 847 3.73 -13.58 -9.97
N VAL A 848 4.70 -13.12 -9.16
CA VAL A 848 4.44 -12.41 -7.91
C VAL A 848 4.55 -10.91 -8.13
N SER A 849 3.46 -10.20 -7.84
CA SER A 849 3.46 -8.73 -7.85
C SER A 849 4.14 -8.20 -6.60
N THR A 850 5.27 -7.51 -6.77
CA THR A 850 5.93 -6.76 -5.68
C THR A 850 5.38 -5.34 -5.55
N GLN A 851 4.60 -4.87 -6.53
CA GLN A 851 3.99 -3.53 -6.59
C GLN A 851 2.81 -3.34 -5.63
N ALA A 852 2.44 -4.37 -4.86
CA ALA A 852 1.29 -4.32 -3.97
C ALA A 852 1.42 -3.20 -2.92
N ALA A 853 2.64 -2.97 -2.41
CA ALA A 853 2.93 -1.87 -1.53
C ALA A 853 2.72 -0.50 -2.20
N GLU A 854 3.17 -0.31 -3.45
CA GLU A 854 3.00 0.93 -4.19
C GLU A 854 1.54 1.26 -4.49
N VAL A 855 0.74 0.25 -4.85
CA VAL A 855 -0.71 0.42 -5.02
C VAL A 855 -1.34 0.87 -3.70
N GLN A 856 -0.99 0.21 -2.60
CA GLN A 856 -1.46 0.56 -1.26
C GLN A 856 -1.02 1.97 -0.85
N HIS A 857 0.21 2.35 -1.18
CA HIS A 857 0.80 3.67 -0.93
C HIS A 857 0.05 4.77 -1.67
N SER A 858 -0.21 4.58 -2.97
CA SER A 858 -0.91 5.55 -3.83
C SER A 858 -2.31 5.92 -3.32
N VAL A 859 -2.98 4.96 -2.67
CA VAL A 859 -4.29 5.17 -2.04
C VAL A 859 -4.11 5.84 -0.66
N SER A 860 -3.12 5.40 0.11
CA SER A 860 -2.86 5.88 1.48
C SER A 860 -2.33 7.32 1.53
N VAL A 861 -1.49 7.74 0.57
CA VAL A 861 -0.89 9.08 0.54
C VAL A 861 -1.93 10.19 0.49
N LYS A 862 -3.06 9.95 -0.18
CA LYS A 862 -4.15 10.94 -0.28
C LYS A 862 -4.86 11.20 1.05
N PHE A 863 -4.64 10.33 2.04
CA PHE A 863 -5.09 10.52 3.41
C PHE A 863 -4.24 11.54 4.20
N ARG A 864 -3.07 11.95 3.67
CA ARG A 864 -2.18 12.92 4.34
C ARG A 864 -2.87 14.24 4.68
N GLY A 865 -3.76 14.72 3.80
CA GLY A 865 -4.51 15.95 4.04
C GLY A 865 -5.43 15.91 5.27
N HIS A 866 -5.65 14.74 5.88
CA HIS A 866 -6.44 14.63 7.12
C HIS A 866 -5.59 14.66 8.38
N LEU A 867 -4.27 14.46 8.27
CA LEU A 867 -3.36 14.35 9.40
C LEU A 867 -3.33 15.64 10.24
N THR A 868 -3.57 16.79 9.61
CA THR A 868 -3.66 18.10 10.25
C THR A 868 -4.77 18.19 11.30
N TYR A 869 -5.83 17.38 11.16
CA TYR A 869 -6.98 17.38 12.07
C TYR A 869 -7.05 16.14 12.97
N MET A 870 -6.04 15.27 12.92
CA MET A 870 -6.07 14.00 13.62
C MET A 870 -5.18 14.00 14.86
N SER A 871 -5.83 13.76 15.99
CA SER A 871 -5.15 13.27 17.18
C SER A 871 -4.65 11.82 16.97
N PRO A 872 -3.66 11.35 17.74
CA PRO A 872 -3.17 9.97 17.69
C PRO A 872 -4.28 8.89 17.70
N THR A 873 -5.28 9.04 18.56
CA THR A 873 -6.41 8.09 18.64
C THR A 873 -7.27 8.16 17.38
N SER A 874 -7.55 9.37 16.89
CA SER A 874 -8.31 9.59 15.67
C SER A 874 -7.61 8.94 14.46
N PHE A 875 -6.29 9.12 14.36
CA PHE A 875 -5.47 8.51 13.32
C PHE A 875 -5.61 6.98 13.33
N MET A 876 -5.50 6.34 14.49
CA MET A 876 -5.64 4.89 14.60
C MET A 876 -7.02 4.41 14.13
N ALA A 877 -8.10 5.04 14.59
CA ALA A 877 -9.46 4.66 14.20
C ALA A 877 -9.68 4.78 12.68
N HIS A 878 -9.25 5.89 12.07
CA HIS A 878 -9.41 6.10 10.64
C HIS A 878 -8.51 5.19 9.81
N ARG A 879 -7.27 4.96 10.23
CA ARG A 879 -6.37 4.06 9.50
C ARG A 879 -6.92 2.63 9.48
N ILE A 880 -7.50 2.16 10.58
CA ILE A 880 -8.15 0.86 10.65
C ILE A 880 -9.35 0.80 9.70
N ALA A 881 -10.24 1.80 9.73
CA ALA A 881 -11.41 1.85 8.84
C ALA A 881 -11.00 1.92 7.36
N GLN A 882 -10.05 2.80 7.02
CA GLN A 882 -9.51 2.94 5.67
C GLN A 882 -8.99 1.61 5.13
N LEU A 883 -8.10 0.94 5.87
CA LEU A 883 -7.56 -0.36 5.45
C LEU A 883 -8.63 -1.44 5.35
N SER A 884 -9.66 -1.37 6.20
CA SER A 884 -10.80 -2.31 6.13
C SER A 884 -11.60 -2.14 4.84
N PHE A 885 -11.92 -0.91 4.44
CA PHE A 885 -12.60 -0.64 3.17
C PHE A 885 -11.73 -1.00 1.94
N MET A 886 -10.43 -0.69 2.01
CA MET A 886 -9.47 -1.09 0.98
C MET A 886 -9.40 -2.61 0.82
N ASN A 887 -9.29 -3.34 1.93
CA ASN A 887 -9.24 -4.80 1.92
C ASN A 887 -10.56 -5.43 1.47
N LEU A 888 -11.71 -4.85 1.84
CA LEU A 888 -13.01 -5.29 1.34
C LEU A 888 -13.06 -5.17 -0.19
N THR A 889 -12.59 -4.04 -0.73
CA THR A 889 -12.52 -3.80 -2.18
C THR A 889 -11.51 -4.72 -2.86
N ALA A 890 -10.32 -4.89 -2.29
CA ALA A 890 -9.27 -5.76 -2.84
C ALA A 890 -9.72 -7.22 -2.86
N SER A 891 -10.32 -7.71 -1.77
CA SER A 891 -10.86 -9.06 -1.70
C SER A 891 -12.02 -9.28 -2.67
N PHE A 892 -12.90 -8.28 -2.87
CA PHE A 892 -13.96 -8.34 -3.88
C PHE A 892 -13.38 -8.48 -5.29
N LYS A 893 -12.39 -7.65 -5.66
CA LYS A 893 -11.69 -7.73 -6.96
C LYS A 893 -10.95 -9.06 -7.15
N ALA A 894 -10.46 -9.65 -6.07
CA ALA A 894 -9.79 -10.95 -6.08
C ALA A 894 -10.75 -12.13 -6.22
N SER A 895 -12.03 -11.97 -5.86
CA SER A 895 -13.01 -13.07 -5.88
C SER A 895 -13.52 -13.45 -7.27
N ASP A 896 -13.33 -12.59 -8.28
CA ASP A 896 -13.87 -12.78 -9.62
C ASP A 896 -13.09 -11.92 -10.64
N GLU A 897 -12.53 -12.56 -11.67
CA GLU A 897 -11.74 -11.85 -12.69
C GLU A 897 -12.57 -10.85 -13.50
N ALA A 898 -13.86 -11.09 -13.70
CA ALA A 898 -14.76 -10.15 -14.39
C ALA A 898 -14.98 -8.86 -13.58
N LYS A 899 -14.75 -8.91 -12.27
CA LYS A 899 -14.91 -7.78 -11.33
C LYS A 899 -13.65 -6.93 -11.16
N LYS A 900 -12.61 -7.17 -11.97
CA LYS A 900 -11.41 -6.32 -12.08
C LYS A 900 -11.67 -4.98 -12.80
N ALA A 901 -12.84 -4.82 -13.43
CA ALA A 901 -13.30 -3.57 -14.04
C ALA A 901 -13.54 -2.45 -13.02
N GLU A 902 -13.82 -1.24 -13.51
CA GLU A 902 -14.19 -0.08 -12.67
C GLU A 902 -15.41 -0.41 -11.80
N ASN A 903 -15.22 -0.45 -10.49
CA ASN A 903 -16.20 -0.94 -9.53
C ASN A 903 -16.67 0.15 -8.55
N ASP A 904 -16.49 1.42 -8.93
CA ASP A 904 -16.72 2.60 -8.08
C ASP A 904 -18.20 2.78 -7.68
N GLY A 905 -19.14 2.12 -8.39
CA GLY A 905 -20.57 2.10 -8.07
C GLY A 905 -21.07 0.83 -7.36
N VAL A 906 -20.21 -0.16 -7.09
CA VAL A 906 -20.66 -1.45 -6.53
C VAL A 906 -20.84 -1.35 -5.03
N ARG A 907 -22.04 -1.70 -4.56
CA ARG A 907 -22.34 -1.79 -3.14
C ARG A 907 -21.80 -3.09 -2.54
N LEU A 908 -20.77 -2.99 -1.70
CA LEU A 908 -20.05 -4.15 -1.16
C LEU A 908 -20.75 -4.84 0.03
N ASN A 909 -21.94 -4.36 0.44
CA ASN A 909 -22.67 -4.87 1.61
C ASN A 909 -23.00 -6.37 1.47
N ALA A 910 -23.58 -6.79 0.34
CA ALA A 910 -23.88 -8.21 0.10
C ALA A 910 -22.62 -9.07 0.16
N TYR A 911 -21.54 -8.63 -0.50
CA TYR A 911 -20.26 -9.34 -0.44
C TYR A 911 -19.70 -9.43 0.99
N TYR A 912 -19.80 -8.37 1.78
CA TYR A 912 -19.34 -8.33 3.17
C TYR A 912 -20.09 -9.33 4.08
N TYR A 913 -21.42 -9.41 3.96
CA TYR A 913 -22.23 -10.28 4.82
C TYR A 913 -22.32 -11.71 4.27
N GLU A 914 -22.60 -11.88 2.99
CA GLU A 914 -22.91 -13.18 2.40
C GLU A 914 -21.66 -13.99 2.09
N VAL A 915 -20.60 -13.35 1.57
CA VAL A 915 -19.36 -13.99 1.13
C VAL A 915 -18.27 -13.93 2.18
N ARG A 916 -18.03 -12.75 2.78
CA ARG A 916 -17.03 -12.61 3.87
C ARG A 916 -17.56 -13.08 5.23
N GLY A 917 -18.85 -13.39 5.33
CA GLY A 917 -19.45 -14.00 6.52
C GLY A 917 -19.52 -13.06 7.73
N ALA A 918 -19.55 -11.75 7.51
CA ALA A 918 -19.70 -10.79 8.60
C ALA A 918 -21.02 -11.05 9.37
N LYS A 919 -20.97 -10.96 10.70
CA LYS A 919 -22.17 -10.98 11.54
C LYS A 919 -22.63 -9.56 11.81
N CYS A 920 -23.94 -9.34 11.77
CA CYS A 920 -24.51 -8.06 12.19
C CYS A 920 -24.26 -7.85 13.68
N LEU A 921 -23.73 -6.68 14.06
CA LEU A 921 -23.41 -6.31 15.44
C LEU A 921 -24.62 -5.75 16.22
N ARG A 922 -25.76 -5.60 15.56
CA ARG A 922 -27.00 -5.15 16.17
C ARG A 922 -27.71 -6.30 16.87
N SER A 923 -28.06 -6.10 18.14
CA SER A 923 -28.57 -7.16 19.00
C SER A 923 -30.02 -7.55 18.69
N GLU A 924 -30.83 -6.61 18.19
CA GLU A 924 -32.25 -6.82 17.86
C GLU A 924 -32.53 -6.79 16.36
N CYS A 925 -31.49 -6.86 15.52
CA CYS A 925 -31.66 -6.77 14.08
C CYS A 925 -32.26 -8.07 13.50
N THR A 926 -33.19 -7.90 12.56
CA THR A 926 -33.89 -8.99 11.88
C THR A 926 -33.25 -9.40 10.55
N CYS A 927 -32.16 -8.74 10.15
CA CYS A 927 -31.51 -9.01 8.88
C CYS A 927 -30.91 -10.43 8.84
N PRO A 928 -30.76 -11.06 7.67
CA PRO A 928 -30.20 -12.41 7.57
C PRO A 928 -28.82 -12.58 8.24
N ALA A 929 -28.04 -11.50 8.33
CA ALA A 929 -26.71 -11.50 8.93
C ALA A 929 -26.69 -11.47 10.47
N SER A 930 -27.83 -11.26 11.14
CA SER A 930 -27.92 -11.34 12.61
C SER A 930 -28.13 -12.77 13.12
N VAL A 931 -28.61 -13.68 12.27
CA VAL A 931 -28.84 -15.08 12.62
C VAL A 931 -27.51 -15.85 12.62
N PRO A 932 -27.19 -16.63 13.67
CA PRO A 932 -26.00 -17.48 13.66
C PRO A 932 -26.08 -18.50 12.52
N ARG A 933 -25.24 -18.34 11.48
CA ARG A 933 -25.04 -19.40 10.49
C ARG A 933 -24.49 -20.65 11.19
N ALA A 934 -25.10 -21.81 10.94
CA ALA A 934 -24.52 -23.10 11.31
C ALA A 934 -23.10 -23.17 10.72
N THR A 935 -22.11 -23.46 11.55
CA THR A 935 -20.70 -23.48 11.17
C THR A 935 -20.46 -24.60 10.15
N GLY A 936 -20.52 -24.26 8.86
CA GLY A 936 -19.85 -25.02 7.82
C GLY A 936 -18.35 -24.77 7.96
N ARG A 937 -17.67 -25.65 8.69
CA ARG A 937 -16.23 -25.84 8.58
C ARG A 937 -15.96 -26.37 7.16
N ASP A 938 -14.89 -25.89 6.54
CA ASP A 938 -14.34 -26.31 5.24
C ASP A 938 -15.16 -25.97 3.98
N ARG A 939 -14.98 -24.73 3.51
CA ARG A 939 -15.11 -24.39 2.08
C ARG A 939 -14.02 -23.39 1.68
N LEU A 940 -12.77 -23.82 1.87
CA LEU A 940 -11.57 -23.30 1.19
C LEU A 940 -10.71 -24.48 0.75
N GLU A 941 -11.33 -25.48 0.13
CA GLU A 941 -10.67 -26.43 -0.76
C GLU A 941 -11.55 -26.53 -2.00
N VAL A 942 -11.10 -25.97 -3.13
CA VAL A 942 -11.72 -26.21 -4.43
C VAL A 942 -10.74 -27.09 -5.21
N GLY A 943 -10.93 -28.40 -5.04
CA GLY A 943 -10.54 -29.43 -5.98
C GLY A 943 -11.74 -30.35 -6.12
N GLY A 944 -12.35 -30.43 -7.30
CA GLY A 944 -13.49 -31.31 -7.55
C GLY A 944 -14.51 -30.68 -8.48
N SER A 945 -14.42 -31.05 -9.75
CA SER A 945 -15.42 -30.91 -10.81
C SER A 945 -16.84 -31.25 -10.32
N VAL A 946 -17.78 -30.34 -10.57
CA VAL A 946 -19.21 -30.59 -10.34
C VAL A 946 -19.89 -30.75 -11.68
N GLU A 947 -20.25 -31.99 -11.98
CA GLU A 947 -21.21 -32.36 -13.01
C GLU A 947 -22.56 -31.66 -12.75
N SER A 948 -23.12 -31.06 -13.80
CA SER A 948 -24.45 -30.44 -13.76
C SER A 948 -25.54 -31.51 -13.80
N ALA A 949 -26.29 -31.62 -12.71
CA ALA A 949 -27.55 -32.36 -12.69
C ALA A 949 -28.73 -31.42 -12.96
N ALA A 950 -29.59 -31.88 -13.86
CA ALA A 950 -30.68 -31.17 -14.50
C ALA A 950 -31.82 -30.72 -13.55
N SER A 951 -32.63 -29.80 -14.06
CA SER A 951 -34.03 -29.60 -13.64
C SER A 951 -34.91 -29.38 -14.88
N PRO A 952 -36.22 -29.70 -14.81
CA PRO A 952 -37.04 -30.08 -15.95
C PRO A 952 -37.88 -28.93 -16.56
N GLU A 953 -38.26 -29.15 -17.83
CA GLU A 953 -39.47 -28.71 -18.60
C GLU A 953 -40.13 -27.35 -18.28
N GLY A 954 -40.53 -26.48 -19.21
CA GLY A 954 -40.70 -26.42 -20.67
C GLY A 954 -41.10 -24.96 -21.00
N VAL A 955 -40.98 -24.44 -22.23
CA VAL A 955 -42.05 -24.37 -23.24
C VAL A 955 -41.44 -23.80 -24.55
N ASP A 956 -41.95 -24.32 -25.66
CA ASP A 956 -41.66 -24.15 -27.08
C ASP A 956 -41.30 -22.76 -27.66
N GLY A 957 -40.57 -22.81 -28.79
CA GLY A 957 -40.75 -21.82 -29.87
C GLY A 957 -39.62 -21.58 -30.89
N GLY A 958 -39.28 -22.57 -31.72
CA GLY A 958 -39.00 -22.35 -33.16
C GLY A 958 -37.63 -21.83 -33.64
N GLY A 959 -36.94 -22.66 -34.44
CA GLY A 959 -36.57 -22.27 -35.82
C GLY A 959 -35.09 -22.02 -36.18
N ARG A 960 -34.51 -23.04 -36.83
CA ARG A 960 -33.54 -23.01 -37.97
C ARG A 960 -32.12 -22.44 -37.76
N GLY A 961 -31.12 -23.29 -38.06
CA GLY A 961 -29.77 -22.85 -38.45
C GLY A 961 -28.69 -23.94 -38.41
N SER A 962 -28.66 -24.82 -39.41
CA SER A 962 -27.60 -25.79 -39.74
C SER A 962 -26.21 -25.14 -39.83
N PHE A 963 -25.13 -25.82 -39.41
CA PHE A 963 -23.98 -26.17 -40.27
C PHE A 963 -22.90 -27.03 -39.56
N MET A 964 -22.83 -28.28 -40.01
CA MET A 964 -21.70 -29.22 -40.20
C MET A 964 -20.48 -29.27 -39.26
N ALA A 965 -20.30 -30.48 -38.74
CA ALA A 965 -19.05 -31.09 -38.29
C ALA A 965 -18.12 -31.46 -39.46
N THR A 966 -16.82 -31.59 -39.17
CA THR A 966 -15.98 -32.64 -39.77
C THR A 966 -14.93 -33.14 -38.76
N ASP A 967 -14.92 -34.46 -38.63
CA ASP A 967 -14.05 -35.34 -37.85
C ASP A 967 -12.59 -35.44 -38.34
N GLY A 968 -11.75 -36.07 -37.51
CA GLY A 968 -10.45 -36.67 -37.86
C GLY A 968 -9.64 -37.02 -36.60
N SER A 969 -10.03 -38.04 -35.82
CA SER A 969 -9.68 -39.47 -35.96
C SER A 969 -8.49 -39.94 -35.09
N THR A 970 -8.83 -40.85 -34.14
CA THR A 970 -8.16 -42.10 -33.70
C THR A 970 -6.78 -42.03 -33.01
N LEU A 971 -6.68 -42.33 -31.70
CA LEU A 971 -6.69 -43.64 -30.99
C LEU A 971 -5.32 -44.34 -30.97
N ALA A 972 -4.77 -44.50 -29.75
CA ALA A 972 -4.00 -45.68 -29.33
C ALA A 972 -3.96 -45.72 -27.78
N ASP A 973 -4.73 -46.66 -27.23
CA ASP A 973 -4.70 -47.09 -25.83
C ASP A 973 -3.46 -47.94 -25.51
N GLY A 974 -3.09 -48.00 -24.23
CA GLY A 974 -2.10 -48.91 -23.70
C GLY A 974 -2.00 -48.82 -22.17
N GLU A 975 -2.81 -49.63 -21.49
CA GLU A 975 -2.85 -49.86 -20.05
C GLU A 975 -1.52 -50.34 -19.42
N ALA A 976 -1.33 -50.05 -18.14
CA ALA A 976 -1.20 -51.04 -17.05
C ALA A 976 -0.05 -50.82 -16.04
N SER A 977 -0.46 -51.00 -14.77
CA SER A 977 0.23 -51.55 -13.59
C SER A 977 0.73 -50.60 -12.49
N GLU A 978 0.09 -50.80 -11.35
CA GLU A 978 0.37 -50.39 -9.97
C GLU A 978 1.81 -50.66 -9.49
N ALA A 979 2.37 -49.68 -8.79
CA ALA A 979 3.06 -49.80 -7.48
C ALA A 979 3.32 -48.39 -6.91
#